data_AF-E5B026-F1
#
_entry.id   AF-E5B026-F1
#
_cell.length_a   1.000
_cell.length_b   1.000
_cell.length_c   1.000
_cell.angle_alpha   90.00
_cell.angle_beta   90.00
_cell.angle_gamma   90.00
#
_symmetry.space_group_name_H-M   'P 1'
#
loop_
_entity.id
_entity.type
_entity.pdbx_description
1 polymer ?
#
loop_
_entity_poly.entity_id
_entity_poly.type
_entity_poly.pdbx_seq_one_letter_code
_entity_poly.pdbx_strand_id
1 'polypeptide(L)'
;MAGVTPLKKKNDENWIYAGKNLGTLDSPKQWQEYGKAGSVYFQVGWGYMSLVTEGRPSENYWVYPNAGNSNAFWSFICYEVGSFKSPKLPEVEGTSGEVYYSVDNQAFYILRKDGKPARQGWSFPAGKTDDGNWIYAGENPGTPDLPKAWTEYGKPGSLYYHPGYGYFSLKTEGRPSDNNWPFPEGGNSSQRWKLISWERGSFNAPKSHNDPGSAGDVYYSDENQTFYILKANGNPSLYGWFFPSNEQDNENWIYAGRHKGTLDSPKTWDEYGRAGSLYLQPGYGYLALNTEGRPSSNHWQFPDGGKSNRHWKFVSWDVGTFDTPKKQNVQGKTGEVYFSDESASFYILKNNKMPLTKNWHFPAANMDNKNWFYAGKNRGTLDSPKLWSEYGKAGSVYYDPQLGYFTLKNEGRPPDEKWLFPPEGTSNQRWQFISREAGTFNAPKRPTAEGVAGELYYSDEHQLFYLLRNAGNPSRNGWDFPPGRADNENWICAGQNRGTPESPKAWNEYGKVGSVYYHAGYGYLTLKTSGRPSQQLWSFPQNGTSNSHWNVISWIMGSFKNPKNYNVKGTVGEVYYDDKNQYLYILKSEGTPADNGWQFPSGKADNANWLYSGEHHGTLESPKAWHEYGKTGSVYHSFKYGYLILQTEGRPSDKKWYYPPEGQSDYRWKFISWEAGSFTAPKRLTDEGIADEVYYSDEDRSFYILRKSGNPANRGWHLPVDGSDDANWVYAGKNNGTLHSPKEWEEYGKTGSVYYQTGHGFLILKTAGRPADNQWSFPARGKSNRHWKFISFKAGAYTAPKQPNEAGVVGEVYYCSDNRLFYILRKEGTPSLNGWRFPDGKMDNWNWLYGGINMGTKANPKIWEEYGKVGSVYYKAGYGHHILQTEGNPSTNKWFLPPQGESNAHWQATK
;
A
#
# COMPACT_ATOMS: atom_id res chain seq x y z
N MET A 1 -50.37 -21.34 -37.45
CA MET A 1 -49.17 -22.19 -37.49
C MET A 1 -48.83 -22.60 -36.08
N ALA A 2 -48.66 -23.91 -35.86
CA ALA A 2 -48.71 -24.55 -34.56
C ALA A 2 -47.57 -24.13 -33.62
N GLY A 3 -47.92 -23.52 -32.48
CA GLY A 3 -47.03 -23.37 -31.34
C GLY A 3 -47.02 -24.67 -30.54
N VAL A 4 -45.92 -25.40 -30.60
CA VAL A 4 -45.67 -26.61 -29.81
C VAL A 4 -45.55 -26.20 -28.33
N THR A 5 -46.54 -26.56 -27.52
CA THR A 5 -46.49 -26.51 -26.06
C THR A 5 -45.43 -27.49 -25.54
N PRO A 6 -44.66 -27.19 -24.47
CA PRO A 6 -43.71 -28.15 -23.92
C PRO A 6 -44.45 -29.38 -23.40
N LEU A 7 -44.11 -30.56 -23.92
CA LEU A 7 -44.65 -31.85 -23.49
C LEU A 7 -44.55 -31.98 -21.95
N LYS A 8 -45.72 -32.00 -21.28
CA LYS A 8 -45.83 -32.42 -19.89
C LYS A 8 -45.29 -33.85 -19.79
N LYS A 9 -44.30 -34.05 -18.91
CA LYS A 9 -43.76 -35.37 -18.54
C LYS A 9 -44.87 -36.21 -17.89
N LYS A 10 -45.67 -36.95 -18.67
CA LYS A 10 -46.71 -37.83 -18.14
C LYS A 10 -46.88 -39.05 -19.04
N ASN A 11 -47.19 -40.19 -18.44
CA ASN A 11 -47.61 -41.38 -19.16
C ASN A 11 -48.96 -41.08 -19.86
N ASP A 12 -49.21 -41.71 -21.01
CA ASP A 12 -50.53 -41.74 -21.65
C ASP A 12 -50.96 -43.19 -21.93
N GLU A 13 -52.13 -43.36 -22.55
CA GLU A 13 -52.73 -44.67 -22.84
C GLU A 13 -51.89 -45.53 -23.80
N ASN A 14 -50.97 -44.93 -24.55
CA ASN A 14 -50.17 -45.58 -25.59
C ASN A 14 -48.67 -45.62 -25.28
N TRP A 15 -48.17 -44.79 -24.33
CA TRP A 15 -46.75 -44.65 -24.06
C TRP A 15 -46.44 -44.41 -22.58
N ILE A 16 -45.40 -45.10 -22.09
CA ILE A 16 -44.84 -44.91 -20.75
C ILE A 16 -43.60 -44.01 -20.85
N TYR A 17 -43.54 -42.95 -20.03
CA TYR A 17 -42.33 -42.14 -19.93
C TYR A 17 -41.23 -42.88 -19.18
N ALA A 18 -40.19 -43.30 -19.91
CA ALA A 18 -39.12 -44.17 -19.40
C ALA A 18 -37.95 -43.45 -18.70
N GLY A 19 -38.00 -42.13 -18.57
CA GLY A 19 -36.92 -41.32 -18.03
C GLY A 19 -35.89 -40.90 -19.09
N LYS A 20 -34.82 -40.21 -18.66
CA LYS A 20 -33.75 -39.73 -19.54
C LYS A 20 -32.53 -40.66 -19.59
N ASN A 21 -32.36 -41.52 -18.59
CA ASN A 21 -31.21 -42.43 -18.51
C ASN A 21 -31.52 -43.78 -19.16
N LEU A 22 -30.51 -44.35 -19.82
CA LEU A 22 -30.65 -45.55 -20.64
C LEU A 22 -30.81 -46.84 -19.82
N GLY A 23 -30.42 -46.84 -18.54
CA GLY A 23 -30.43 -48.04 -17.70
C GLY A 23 -29.23 -48.94 -17.97
N THR A 24 -28.09 -48.35 -18.30
CA THR A 24 -26.79 -49.03 -18.44
C THR A 24 -25.87 -48.65 -17.29
N LEU A 25 -24.73 -49.33 -17.10
CA LEU A 25 -23.74 -48.95 -16.09
C LEU A 25 -23.22 -47.50 -16.29
N ASP A 26 -23.11 -47.05 -17.54
CA ASP A 26 -22.66 -45.69 -17.90
C ASP A 26 -23.76 -44.62 -17.79
N SER A 27 -25.03 -45.03 -17.84
CA SER A 27 -26.21 -44.15 -17.72
C SER A 27 -27.26 -44.84 -16.85
N PRO A 28 -27.01 -44.96 -15.52
CA PRO A 28 -27.91 -45.66 -14.63
C PRO A 28 -29.20 -44.86 -14.46
N LYS A 29 -30.32 -45.58 -14.44
CA LYS A 29 -31.64 -45.02 -14.14
C LYS A 29 -31.72 -44.56 -12.70
N GLN A 30 -32.53 -43.52 -12.48
CA GLN A 30 -32.87 -43.04 -11.15
C GLN A 30 -34.09 -43.78 -10.61
N TRP A 31 -34.26 -43.87 -9.29
CA TRP A 31 -35.32 -44.68 -8.64
C TRP A 31 -36.76 -44.38 -9.14
N GLN A 32 -37.01 -43.15 -9.60
CA GLN A 32 -38.27 -42.67 -10.18
C GLN A 32 -38.45 -42.95 -11.68
N GLU A 33 -37.45 -43.51 -12.36
CA GLU A 33 -37.49 -43.80 -13.80
C GLU A 33 -37.97 -45.24 -14.05
N TYR A 34 -38.72 -45.43 -15.14
CA TYR A 34 -39.20 -46.76 -15.54
C TYR A 34 -38.06 -47.57 -16.16
N GLY A 35 -37.94 -48.83 -15.75
CA GLY A 35 -36.93 -49.77 -16.22
C GLY A 35 -37.56 -51.08 -16.64
N LYS A 36 -36.94 -51.73 -17.62
CA LYS A 36 -37.20 -53.15 -17.93
C LYS A 36 -36.30 -54.04 -17.08
N ALA A 37 -36.64 -55.32 -16.99
CA ALA A 37 -35.73 -56.32 -16.42
C ALA A 37 -34.34 -56.21 -17.08
N GLY A 38 -33.29 -56.16 -16.28
CA GLY A 38 -31.91 -55.90 -16.71
C GLY A 38 -31.46 -54.43 -16.63
N SER A 39 -32.38 -53.47 -16.50
CA SER A 39 -32.04 -52.04 -16.44
C SER A 39 -31.23 -51.73 -15.17
N VAL A 40 -30.14 -50.99 -15.32
CA VAL A 40 -29.23 -50.62 -14.24
C VAL A 40 -29.66 -49.32 -13.56
N TYR A 41 -29.67 -49.34 -12.24
CA TYR A 41 -29.95 -48.20 -11.35
C TYR A 41 -28.75 -47.96 -10.42
N PHE A 42 -28.57 -46.72 -9.98
CA PHE A 42 -27.52 -46.35 -9.04
C PHE A 42 -28.10 -45.53 -7.89
N GLN A 43 -27.77 -45.93 -6.66
CA GLN A 43 -28.11 -45.20 -5.45
C GLN A 43 -26.88 -45.06 -4.56
N VAL A 44 -26.59 -43.83 -4.14
CA VAL A 44 -25.48 -43.52 -3.22
C VAL A 44 -25.67 -44.32 -1.92
N GLY A 45 -24.64 -45.08 -1.53
CA GLY A 45 -24.65 -45.97 -0.36
C GLY A 45 -25.10 -47.42 -0.63
N TRP A 46 -25.71 -47.70 -1.78
CA TRP A 46 -26.27 -49.03 -2.11
C TRP A 46 -25.66 -49.65 -3.39
N GLY A 47 -24.99 -48.84 -4.23
CA GLY A 47 -24.25 -49.31 -5.40
C GLY A 47 -25.08 -49.39 -6.67
N TYR A 48 -24.55 -50.09 -7.68
CA TYR A 48 -25.22 -50.39 -8.95
C TYR A 48 -26.07 -51.66 -8.83
N MET A 49 -27.33 -51.54 -9.23
CA MET A 49 -28.34 -52.59 -9.12
C MET A 49 -29.00 -52.82 -10.47
N SER A 50 -29.16 -54.07 -10.88
CA SER A 50 -29.98 -54.44 -12.03
C SER A 50 -31.40 -54.74 -11.57
N LEU A 51 -32.39 -54.19 -12.25
CA LEU A 51 -33.80 -54.44 -11.96
C LEU A 51 -34.19 -55.84 -12.43
N VAL A 52 -34.81 -56.65 -11.58
CA VAL A 52 -35.16 -58.06 -11.90
C VAL A 52 -36.46 -58.15 -12.72
N THR A 53 -37.33 -57.15 -12.63
CA THR A 53 -38.64 -57.10 -13.29
C THR A 53 -38.83 -55.78 -14.05
N GLU A 54 -39.86 -55.68 -14.89
CA GLU A 54 -40.20 -54.42 -15.56
C GLU A 54 -41.14 -53.57 -14.68
N GLY A 55 -40.87 -52.26 -14.58
CA GLY A 55 -41.72 -51.30 -13.87
C GLY A 55 -40.98 -50.05 -13.38
N ARG A 56 -41.69 -49.19 -12.64
CA ARG A 56 -41.14 -47.99 -11.99
C ARG A 56 -40.93 -48.27 -10.48
N PRO A 57 -39.68 -48.32 -9.98
CA PRO A 57 -39.42 -48.70 -8.59
C PRO A 57 -40.08 -47.81 -7.54
N SER A 58 -40.18 -46.50 -7.79
CA SER A 58 -40.83 -45.56 -6.87
C SER A 58 -42.34 -45.77 -6.71
N GLU A 59 -43.04 -46.23 -7.76
CA GLU A 59 -44.50 -46.45 -7.73
C GLU A 59 -44.86 -47.77 -7.06
N ASN A 60 -43.96 -48.75 -7.16
CA ASN A 60 -44.15 -50.08 -6.59
C ASN A 60 -43.46 -50.27 -5.23
N TYR A 61 -42.87 -49.20 -4.68
CA TYR A 61 -42.13 -49.21 -3.42
C TYR A 61 -41.04 -50.29 -3.35
N TRP A 62 -40.34 -50.53 -4.47
CA TRP A 62 -39.25 -51.51 -4.52
C TRP A 62 -37.99 -50.94 -3.85
N VAL A 63 -37.88 -51.20 -2.54
CA VAL A 63 -36.77 -50.75 -1.71
C VAL A 63 -35.50 -51.53 -2.06
N TYR A 64 -34.36 -50.83 -2.06
CA TYR A 64 -33.06 -51.46 -2.25
C TYR A 64 -32.75 -52.45 -1.09
N PRO A 65 -32.16 -53.64 -1.39
CA PRO A 65 -31.72 -54.62 -0.39
C PRO A 65 -30.45 -54.20 0.32
N ASN A 66 -30.26 -54.55 1.60
CA ASN A 66 -29.11 -54.10 2.41
C ASN A 66 -27.81 -54.15 1.61
N ALA A 67 -27.02 -53.07 1.66
CA ALA A 67 -25.89 -52.81 0.78
C ALA A 67 -25.09 -54.09 0.47
N GLY A 68 -24.95 -54.40 -0.83
CA GLY A 68 -24.16 -55.53 -1.31
C GLY A 68 -24.95 -56.85 -1.48
N ASN A 69 -26.24 -56.87 -1.15
CA ASN A 69 -27.12 -58.03 -1.33
C ASN A 69 -28.09 -57.86 -2.50
N SER A 70 -28.60 -58.96 -3.03
CA SER A 70 -29.73 -58.98 -3.98
C SER A 70 -31.05 -59.28 -3.25
N ASN A 71 -32.19 -58.90 -3.82
CA ASN A 71 -33.53 -59.34 -3.38
C ASN A 71 -34.43 -59.68 -4.57
N ALA A 72 -35.73 -59.89 -4.31
CA ALA A 72 -36.71 -60.25 -5.33
C ALA A 72 -36.88 -59.22 -6.46
N PHE A 73 -36.42 -57.98 -6.27
CA PHE A 73 -36.59 -56.87 -7.23
C PHE A 73 -35.27 -56.36 -7.79
N TRP A 74 -34.15 -56.60 -7.09
CA TRP A 74 -32.84 -56.04 -7.38
C TRP A 74 -31.75 -57.10 -7.35
N SER A 75 -31.01 -57.21 -8.45
CA SER A 75 -29.75 -57.95 -8.49
C SER A 75 -28.59 -56.98 -8.29
N PHE A 76 -27.84 -57.15 -7.20
CA PHE A 76 -26.64 -56.35 -6.96
C PHE A 76 -25.57 -56.67 -8.01
N ILE A 77 -25.01 -55.62 -8.63
CA ILE A 77 -23.96 -55.75 -9.66
C ILE A 77 -22.61 -55.52 -9.01
N CYS A 78 -22.40 -54.32 -8.48
CA CYS A 78 -21.15 -53.90 -7.84
C CYS A 78 -21.39 -52.56 -7.12
N TYR A 79 -20.48 -52.19 -6.22
CA TYR A 79 -20.42 -50.82 -5.74
C TYR A 79 -19.70 -49.90 -6.73
N GLU A 80 -18.81 -50.46 -7.55
CA GLU A 80 -17.73 -49.72 -8.23
C GLU A 80 -17.40 -50.32 -9.60
N VAL A 81 -17.42 -49.51 -10.67
CA VAL A 81 -17.21 -49.96 -12.07
C VAL A 81 -15.82 -49.59 -12.63
N GLY A 82 -14.90 -49.11 -11.82
CA GLY A 82 -13.52 -48.83 -12.25
C GLY A 82 -13.39 -47.57 -13.12
N SER A 83 -14.20 -46.54 -12.86
CA SER A 83 -14.17 -45.25 -13.56
C SER A 83 -13.89 -44.09 -12.61
N PHE A 84 -13.53 -42.90 -13.09
CA PHE A 84 -13.37 -41.74 -12.20
C PHE A 84 -14.65 -41.33 -11.47
N LYS A 85 -15.83 -41.66 -12.02
CA LYS A 85 -17.13 -41.41 -11.36
C LYS A 85 -17.51 -42.49 -10.35
N SER A 86 -16.92 -43.67 -10.47
CA SER A 86 -17.18 -44.83 -9.63
C SER A 86 -15.91 -45.70 -9.59
N PRO A 87 -14.89 -45.24 -8.84
CA PRO A 87 -13.58 -45.89 -8.78
C PRO A 87 -13.65 -47.17 -7.93
N LYS A 88 -12.82 -48.16 -8.22
CA LYS A 88 -12.68 -49.38 -7.42
C LYS A 88 -11.83 -49.17 -6.16
N LEU A 89 -12.07 -49.94 -5.11
CA LEU A 89 -11.18 -50.06 -3.96
C LEU A 89 -10.18 -51.22 -4.15
N PRO A 90 -9.00 -51.20 -3.49
CA PRO A 90 -7.94 -52.22 -3.66
C PRO A 90 -8.37 -53.67 -3.41
N GLU A 91 -9.44 -53.87 -2.64
CA GLU A 91 -10.02 -55.17 -2.30
C GLU A 91 -10.92 -55.73 -3.41
N VAL A 92 -11.11 -54.99 -4.51
CA VAL A 92 -11.90 -55.37 -5.67
C VAL A 92 -10.98 -55.86 -6.78
N GLU A 93 -11.40 -56.91 -7.49
CA GLU A 93 -10.67 -57.40 -8.66
C GLU A 93 -10.89 -56.46 -9.85
N GLY A 94 -9.82 -56.22 -10.62
CA GLY A 94 -9.93 -55.38 -11.79
C GLY A 94 -8.99 -55.74 -12.92
N THR A 95 -9.24 -55.09 -14.04
CA THR A 95 -8.48 -55.21 -15.27
C THR A 95 -7.59 -54.00 -15.47
N SER A 96 -6.53 -54.17 -16.25
CA SER A 96 -5.64 -53.10 -16.66
C SER A 96 -6.45 -51.96 -17.30
N GLY A 97 -6.18 -50.74 -16.85
CA GLY A 97 -6.87 -49.53 -17.24
C GLY A 97 -7.98 -49.10 -16.28
N GLU A 98 -8.47 -49.93 -15.36
CA GLU A 98 -9.54 -49.51 -14.43
C GLU A 98 -9.05 -48.52 -13.37
N VAL A 99 -9.94 -47.60 -12.97
CA VAL A 99 -9.67 -46.55 -11.99
C VAL A 99 -9.96 -47.05 -10.59
N TYR A 100 -9.01 -46.86 -9.69
CA TYR A 100 -9.09 -47.14 -8.26
C TYR A 100 -9.00 -45.84 -7.46
N TYR A 101 -9.55 -45.84 -6.25
CA TYR A 101 -9.43 -44.73 -5.31
C TYR A 101 -8.71 -45.16 -4.04
N SER A 102 -7.72 -44.37 -3.65
CA SER A 102 -7.04 -44.52 -2.38
C SER A 102 -7.66 -43.57 -1.36
N VAL A 103 -8.25 -44.13 -0.30
CA VAL A 103 -8.81 -43.34 0.80
C VAL A 103 -7.70 -42.63 1.57
N ASP A 104 -6.56 -43.29 1.77
CA ASP A 104 -5.43 -42.75 2.53
C ASP A 104 -4.72 -41.61 1.78
N ASN A 105 -4.56 -41.74 0.46
CA ASN A 105 -3.92 -40.71 -0.37
C ASN A 105 -4.94 -39.69 -0.90
N GLN A 106 -6.24 -39.91 -0.70
CA GLN A 106 -7.35 -39.14 -1.26
C GLN A 106 -7.25 -38.91 -2.78
N ALA A 107 -6.73 -39.89 -3.52
CA ALA A 107 -6.40 -39.76 -4.93
C ALA A 107 -6.83 -40.97 -5.76
N PHE A 108 -6.98 -40.73 -7.06
CA PHE A 108 -7.33 -41.73 -8.06
C PHE A 108 -6.07 -42.34 -8.69
N TYR A 109 -6.12 -43.64 -8.96
CA TYR A 109 -5.04 -44.40 -9.58
C TYR A 109 -5.61 -45.25 -10.71
N ILE A 110 -4.83 -45.54 -11.74
CA ILE A 110 -5.21 -46.46 -12.82
C ILE A 110 -4.35 -47.71 -12.71
N LEU A 111 -5.00 -48.86 -12.67
CA LEU A 111 -4.33 -50.16 -12.55
C LEU A 111 -3.64 -50.51 -13.88
N ARG A 112 -2.39 -50.98 -13.83
CA ARG A 112 -1.60 -51.36 -15.03
C ARG A 112 -1.71 -52.84 -15.40
N LYS A 113 -2.16 -53.70 -14.49
CA LYS A 113 -2.14 -55.16 -14.64
C LYS A 113 -3.46 -55.78 -14.19
N ASP A 114 -3.90 -56.84 -14.87
CA ASP A 114 -5.09 -57.59 -14.46
C ASP A 114 -4.85 -58.29 -13.13
N GLY A 115 -5.83 -58.23 -12.24
CA GLY A 115 -5.84 -58.96 -10.98
C GLY A 115 -6.43 -58.17 -9.82
N LYS A 116 -6.36 -58.77 -8.64
CA LYS A 116 -6.85 -58.20 -7.38
C LYS A 116 -5.70 -57.55 -6.60
N PRO A 117 -5.62 -56.21 -6.53
CA PRO A 117 -4.46 -55.51 -5.97
C PRO A 117 -4.13 -55.92 -4.52
N ALA A 118 -5.12 -56.02 -3.65
CA ALA A 118 -4.92 -56.42 -2.25
C ALA A 118 -4.37 -57.86 -2.12
N ARG A 119 -4.77 -58.80 -3.00
CA ARG A 119 -4.29 -60.20 -2.97
C ARG A 119 -2.86 -60.32 -3.50
N GLN A 120 -2.48 -59.45 -4.43
CA GLN A 120 -1.17 -59.44 -5.07
C GLN A 120 -0.15 -58.56 -4.33
N GLY A 121 -0.55 -57.89 -3.23
CA GLY A 121 0.32 -56.99 -2.47
C GLY A 121 0.67 -55.69 -3.21
N TRP A 122 -0.18 -55.23 -4.13
CA TRP A 122 0.06 -54.02 -4.91
C TRP A 122 -0.41 -52.78 -4.14
N SER A 123 0.40 -52.33 -3.19
CA SER A 123 0.16 -51.08 -2.46
C SER A 123 0.20 -49.86 -3.39
N PHE A 124 -0.58 -48.83 -3.07
CA PHE A 124 -0.48 -47.56 -3.78
C PHE A 124 0.89 -46.89 -3.55
N PRO A 125 1.47 -46.21 -4.56
CA PRO A 125 2.74 -45.50 -4.40
C PRO A 125 2.66 -44.42 -3.32
N ALA A 126 3.78 -44.21 -2.63
CA ALA A 126 3.94 -43.06 -1.73
C ALA A 126 4.16 -41.79 -2.55
N GLY A 127 3.22 -40.84 -2.47
CA GLY A 127 3.27 -39.57 -3.20
C GLY A 127 2.54 -39.60 -4.55
N LYS A 128 2.72 -38.52 -5.33
CA LYS A 128 2.03 -38.27 -6.62
C LYS A 128 2.79 -38.87 -7.81
N THR A 129 3.14 -40.15 -7.74
CA THR A 129 4.01 -40.82 -8.73
C THR A 129 3.39 -42.09 -9.29
N ASP A 130 3.78 -42.42 -10.53
CA ASP A 130 3.47 -43.71 -11.16
C ASP A 130 4.46 -44.79 -10.68
N ASP A 131 4.05 -46.06 -10.72
CA ASP A 131 4.95 -47.19 -10.49
C ASP A 131 4.66 -48.36 -11.48
N GLY A 132 5.23 -49.54 -11.20
CA GLY A 132 5.05 -50.73 -12.03
C GLY A 132 3.63 -51.33 -12.03
N ASN A 133 2.75 -50.90 -11.12
CA ASN A 133 1.39 -51.43 -10.95
C ASN A 133 0.30 -50.35 -11.11
N TRP A 134 0.63 -49.09 -10.87
CA TRP A 134 -0.30 -47.96 -10.79
C TRP A 134 0.16 -46.77 -11.64
N ILE A 135 -0.80 -46.03 -12.19
CA ILE A 135 -0.61 -44.69 -12.75
C ILE A 135 -1.35 -43.72 -11.82
N TYR A 136 -0.65 -42.72 -11.29
CA TYR A 136 -1.27 -41.65 -10.51
C TYR A 136 -2.16 -40.78 -11.40
N ALA A 137 -3.45 -40.78 -11.09
CA ALA A 137 -4.46 -40.15 -11.92
C ALA A 137 -5.03 -38.84 -11.36
N GLY A 138 -4.44 -38.36 -10.27
CA GLY A 138 -4.80 -37.08 -9.66
C GLY A 138 -5.79 -37.19 -8.50
N GLU A 139 -6.07 -36.07 -7.86
CA GLU A 139 -7.05 -35.93 -6.79
C GLU A 139 -8.46 -35.67 -7.35
N ASN A 140 -8.54 -35.15 -8.58
CA ASN A 140 -9.82 -34.80 -9.20
C ASN A 140 -10.32 -35.89 -10.17
N PRO A 141 -11.62 -36.21 -10.16
CA PRO A 141 -12.22 -37.18 -11.07
C PRO A 141 -12.42 -36.65 -12.50
N GLY A 142 -12.29 -35.34 -12.74
CA GLY A 142 -12.52 -34.75 -14.07
C GLY A 142 -14.01 -34.58 -14.39
N THR A 143 -14.78 -34.13 -13.41
CA THR A 143 -16.19 -33.74 -13.53
C THR A 143 -16.32 -32.22 -13.64
N PRO A 144 -17.50 -31.65 -13.96
CA PRO A 144 -17.67 -30.20 -13.98
C PRO A 144 -17.38 -29.55 -12.62
N ASP A 145 -17.75 -30.23 -11.52
CA ASP A 145 -17.56 -29.73 -10.16
C ASP A 145 -16.10 -29.87 -9.67
N LEU A 146 -15.38 -30.87 -10.18
CA LEU A 146 -13.99 -31.17 -9.84
C LEU A 146 -13.20 -31.49 -11.12
N PRO A 147 -12.87 -30.46 -11.94
CA PRO A 147 -12.12 -30.65 -13.17
C PRO A 147 -10.68 -31.06 -12.85
N LYS A 148 -10.08 -31.84 -13.75
CA LYS A 148 -8.67 -32.22 -13.68
C LYS A 148 -7.77 -31.03 -14.02
N ALA A 149 -6.62 -30.96 -13.35
CA ALA A 149 -5.53 -30.08 -13.71
C ALA A 149 -4.75 -30.66 -14.90
N TRP A 150 -4.05 -29.80 -15.65
CA TRP A 150 -3.28 -30.19 -16.84
C TRP A 150 -2.19 -31.26 -16.57
N THR A 151 -1.76 -31.40 -15.32
CA THR A 151 -0.79 -32.39 -14.85
C THR A 151 -1.42 -33.71 -14.40
N GLU A 152 -2.74 -33.85 -14.40
CA GLU A 152 -3.43 -35.06 -13.96
C GLU A 152 -3.72 -35.98 -15.14
N TYR A 153 -3.70 -37.30 -14.90
CA TYR A 153 -4.04 -38.27 -15.93
C TYR A 153 -5.56 -38.30 -16.13
N GLY A 154 -6.01 -38.26 -17.39
CA GLY A 154 -7.42 -38.37 -17.74
C GLY A 154 -7.69 -39.46 -18.77
N LYS A 155 -8.92 -39.96 -18.76
CA LYS A 155 -9.49 -40.79 -19.82
C LYS A 155 -10.34 -39.94 -20.78
N PRO A 156 -10.68 -40.41 -21.98
CA PRO A 156 -11.62 -39.72 -22.86
C PRO A 156 -12.91 -39.34 -22.11
N GLY A 157 -13.35 -38.10 -22.27
CA GLY A 157 -14.49 -37.54 -21.54
C GLY A 157 -14.14 -36.86 -20.21
N SER A 158 -12.91 -37.01 -19.70
CA SER A 158 -12.48 -36.30 -18.47
C SER A 158 -12.43 -34.80 -18.72
N LEU A 159 -12.99 -34.02 -17.81
CA LEU A 159 -13.02 -32.56 -17.89
C LEU A 159 -11.80 -31.94 -17.22
N TYR A 160 -11.28 -30.92 -17.88
CA TYR A 160 -10.17 -30.09 -17.44
C TYR A 160 -10.61 -28.63 -17.48
N TYR A 161 -10.04 -27.83 -16.58
CA TYR A 161 -10.29 -26.39 -16.52
C TYR A 161 -8.96 -25.63 -16.58
N HIS A 162 -8.93 -24.58 -17.39
CA HIS A 162 -7.82 -23.65 -17.42
C HIS A 162 -8.33 -22.20 -17.35
N PRO A 163 -7.84 -21.38 -16.39
CA PRO A 163 -8.16 -19.97 -16.34
C PRO A 163 -7.84 -19.26 -17.67
N GLY A 164 -8.81 -18.56 -18.26
CA GLY A 164 -8.63 -17.87 -19.55
C GLY A 164 -8.89 -18.71 -20.81
N TYR A 165 -9.04 -20.03 -20.69
CA TYR A 165 -9.41 -20.91 -21.80
C TYR A 165 -10.72 -21.68 -21.54
N GLY A 166 -11.14 -21.83 -20.28
CA GLY A 166 -12.41 -22.46 -19.90
C GLY A 166 -12.32 -23.98 -19.71
N TYR A 167 -13.46 -24.67 -19.88
CA TYR A 167 -13.60 -26.11 -19.65
C TYR A 167 -13.43 -26.90 -20.95
N PHE A 168 -12.60 -27.94 -20.90
CA PHE A 168 -12.37 -28.85 -22.02
C PHE A 168 -12.54 -30.30 -21.59
N SER A 169 -13.13 -31.10 -22.45
CA SER A 169 -13.15 -32.56 -22.33
C SER A 169 -12.00 -33.13 -23.16
N LEU A 170 -11.22 -34.01 -22.55
CA LEU A 170 -10.14 -34.72 -23.23
C LEU A 170 -10.71 -35.78 -24.19
N LYS A 171 -10.16 -35.92 -25.40
CA LYS A 171 -10.61 -36.90 -26.41
C LYS A 171 -9.79 -38.20 -26.42
N THR A 172 -8.62 -38.21 -25.82
CA THR A 172 -7.68 -39.35 -25.81
C THR A 172 -7.16 -39.56 -24.39
N GLU A 173 -6.99 -40.80 -23.92
CA GLU A 173 -6.40 -41.02 -22.60
C GLU A 173 -4.94 -40.56 -22.52
N GLY A 174 -4.55 -40.09 -21.34
CA GLY A 174 -3.18 -39.65 -21.07
C GLY A 174 -3.11 -38.52 -20.06
N ARG A 175 -1.87 -38.21 -19.64
CA ARG A 175 -1.54 -37.02 -18.87
C ARG A 175 -1.14 -35.90 -19.85
N PRO A 176 -1.88 -34.78 -19.94
CA PRO A 176 -1.59 -33.73 -20.91
C PRO A 176 -0.20 -33.11 -20.75
N SER A 177 0.33 -33.01 -19.53
CA SER A 177 1.68 -32.51 -19.25
C SER A 177 2.78 -33.37 -19.86
N ASP A 178 2.68 -34.70 -19.74
CA ASP A 178 3.72 -35.63 -20.19
C ASP A 178 3.83 -35.67 -21.71
N ASN A 179 2.72 -35.37 -22.38
CA ASN A 179 2.62 -35.37 -23.82
C ASN A 179 2.63 -33.96 -24.44
N ASN A 180 2.82 -32.93 -23.61
CA ASN A 180 2.81 -31.52 -23.98
C ASN A 180 1.58 -31.13 -24.84
N TRP A 181 0.37 -31.42 -24.37
CA TRP A 181 -0.88 -31.13 -25.07
C TRP A 181 -1.47 -29.77 -24.64
N PRO A 182 -1.15 -28.65 -25.33
CA PRO A 182 -1.67 -27.34 -24.94
C PRO A 182 -3.19 -27.25 -25.11
N PHE A 183 -3.83 -26.38 -24.34
CA PHE A 183 -5.22 -26.01 -24.57
C PHE A 183 -5.34 -25.21 -25.89
N PRO A 184 -6.38 -25.42 -26.71
CA PRO A 184 -6.54 -24.69 -27.96
C PRO A 184 -6.85 -23.21 -27.70
N GLU A 185 -6.19 -22.31 -28.41
CA GLU A 185 -6.48 -20.88 -28.38
C GLU A 185 -7.81 -20.55 -29.09
N GLY A 186 -8.47 -19.47 -28.64
CA GLY A 186 -9.63 -18.89 -29.33
C GLY A 186 -10.94 -19.67 -29.22
N GLY A 187 -11.12 -20.54 -28.21
CA GLY A 187 -12.40 -21.20 -27.97
C GLY A 187 -12.76 -22.28 -29.00
N ASN A 188 -11.76 -22.95 -29.56
CA ASN A 188 -11.98 -24.02 -30.52
C ASN A 188 -11.71 -25.40 -29.91
N SER A 189 -12.40 -26.42 -30.44
CA SER A 189 -11.99 -27.81 -30.21
C SER A 189 -10.77 -28.14 -31.08
N SER A 190 -9.90 -29.04 -30.63
CA SER A 190 -8.77 -29.56 -31.40
C SER A 190 -8.88 -31.07 -31.60
N GLN A 191 -7.85 -31.70 -32.17
CA GLN A 191 -7.76 -33.16 -32.23
C GLN A 191 -7.77 -33.81 -30.84
N ARG A 192 -7.25 -33.12 -29.81
CA ARG A 192 -7.09 -33.65 -28.45
C ARG A 192 -8.13 -33.15 -27.46
N TRP A 193 -8.65 -31.95 -27.68
CA TRP A 193 -9.58 -31.29 -26.76
C TRP A 193 -10.93 -31.07 -27.44
N LYS A 194 -12.02 -31.40 -26.74
CA LYS A 194 -13.37 -30.93 -27.06
C LYS A 194 -13.66 -29.76 -26.13
N LEU A 195 -13.85 -28.56 -26.67
CA LEU A 195 -14.31 -27.43 -25.86
C LEU A 195 -15.70 -27.77 -25.29
N ILE A 196 -15.87 -27.55 -23.99
CA ILE A 196 -17.14 -27.69 -23.30
C ILE A 196 -17.73 -26.31 -23.02
N SER A 197 -16.91 -25.37 -22.55
CA SER A 197 -17.31 -23.97 -22.41
C SER A 197 -16.09 -23.04 -22.42
N TRP A 198 -16.16 -21.97 -23.22
CA TRP A 198 -15.16 -20.91 -23.29
C TRP A 198 -15.61 -19.71 -22.44
N GLU A 199 -14.71 -19.06 -21.68
CA GLU A 199 -15.11 -18.04 -20.69
C GLU A 199 -15.16 -16.59 -21.20
N ARG A 200 -14.98 -16.31 -22.51
CA ARG A 200 -15.11 -14.93 -23.06
C ARG A 200 -16.59 -14.52 -23.10
N GLY A 201 -16.95 -13.45 -22.39
CA GLY A 201 -18.35 -13.06 -22.13
C GLY A 201 -18.82 -13.41 -20.71
N SER A 202 -17.89 -13.53 -19.76
CA SER A 202 -18.17 -13.76 -18.33
C SER A 202 -17.68 -12.59 -17.47
N PHE A 203 -18.04 -12.52 -16.18
CA PHE A 203 -17.50 -11.49 -15.28
C PHE A 203 -15.98 -11.56 -15.08
N ASN A 204 -15.38 -12.74 -15.27
CA ASN A 204 -13.93 -12.94 -15.13
C ASN A 204 -13.17 -12.58 -16.42
N ALA A 205 -13.82 -12.72 -17.57
CA ALA A 205 -13.30 -12.34 -18.88
C ALA A 205 -14.39 -11.64 -19.69
N PRO A 206 -14.71 -10.38 -19.35
CA PRO A 206 -15.77 -9.63 -20.02
C PRO A 206 -15.34 -9.24 -21.44
N LYS A 207 -16.33 -9.05 -22.31
CA LYS A 207 -16.14 -8.56 -23.68
C LYS A 207 -16.04 -7.03 -23.71
N SER A 208 -15.31 -6.49 -24.68
CA SER A 208 -15.34 -5.04 -24.98
C SER A 208 -16.56 -4.70 -25.83
N HIS A 209 -17.03 -3.44 -25.81
CA HIS A 209 -18.17 -2.98 -26.62
C HIS A 209 -18.07 -3.32 -28.11
N ASN A 210 -16.85 -3.39 -28.65
CA ASN A 210 -16.57 -3.73 -30.05
C ASN A 210 -16.64 -5.22 -30.38
N ASP A 211 -16.69 -6.09 -29.36
CA ASP A 211 -16.69 -7.52 -29.56
C ASP A 211 -18.10 -8.03 -29.92
N PRO A 212 -18.23 -8.96 -30.89
CA PRO A 212 -19.48 -9.66 -31.11
C PRO A 212 -19.83 -10.56 -29.91
N GLY A 213 -21.12 -10.63 -29.57
CA GLY A 213 -21.61 -11.40 -28.44
C GLY A 213 -22.99 -11.99 -28.67
N SER A 214 -23.34 -12.89 -27.75
CA SER A 214 -24.65 -13.51 -27.65
C SER A 214 -25.41 -12.96 -26.44
N ALA A 215 -26.73 -13.08 -26.47
CA ALA A 215 -27.58 -12.78 -25.33
C ALA A 215 -27.11 -13.59 -24.11
N GLY A 216 -26.85 -12.90 -23.01
CA GLY A 216 -26.26 -13.44 -21.79
C GLY A 216 -24.78 -13.11 -21.61
N ASP A 217 -24.05 -12.69 -22.65
CA ASP A 217 -22.62 -12.35 -22.53
C ASP A 217 -22.39 -11.10 -21.68
N VAL A 218 -21.36 -11.16 -20.83
CA VAL A 218 -20.91 -10.04 -20.00
C VAL A 218 -19.93 -9.17 -20.75
N TYR A 219 -20.18 -7.87 -20.74
CA TYR A 219 -19.37 -6.79 -21.27
C TYR A 219 -18.90 -5.87 -20.15
N TYR A 220 -17.78 -5.19 -20.36
CA TYR A 220 -17.27 -4.19 -19.43
C TYR A 220 -17.20 -2.82 -20.10
N SER A 221 -17.70 -1.81 -19.41
CA SER A 221 -17.57 -0.40 -19.79
C SER A 221 -16.41 0.21 -19.03
N ASP A 222 -15.33 0.54 -19.74
CA ASP A 222 -14.20 1.27 -19.14
C ASP A 222 -14.59 2.69 -18.72
N GLU A 223 -15.48 3.34 -19.47
CA GLU A 223 -15.97 4.69 -19.16
C GLU A 223 -16.76 4.71 -17.84
N ASN A 224 -17.71 3.77 -17.69
CA ASN A 224 -18.60 3.72 -16.53
C ASN A 224 -18.08 2.82 -15.40
N GLN A 225 -16.93 2.15 -15.59
CA GLN A 225 -16.35 1.16 -14.66
C GLN A 225 -17.38 0.12 -14.18
N THR A 226 -18.20 -0.39 -15.10
CA THR A 226 -19.37 -1.23 -14.79
C THR A 226 -19.52 -2.37 -15.80
N PHE A 227 -20.07 -3.49 -15.32
CA PHE A 227 -20.39 -4.67 -16.10
C PHE A 227 -21.83 -4.59 -16.63
N TYR A 228 -22.03 -5.09 -17.84
CA TYR A 228 -23.33 -5.19 -18.49
C TYR A 228 -23.52 -6.58 -19.08
N ILE A 229 -24.76 -7.09 -19.08
CA ILE A 229 -25.10 -8.35 -19.74
C ILE A 229 -25.92 -8.03 -20.99
N LEU A 230 -25.49 -8.53 -22.14
CA LEU A 230 -26.14 -8.29 -23.41
C LEU A 230 -27.48 -9.05 -23.49
N LYS A 231 -28.55 -8.40 -23.96
CA LYS A 231 -29.89 -9.01 -24.10
C LYS A 231 -30.13 -9.65 -25.47
N ALA A 232 -29.32 -9.31 -26.48
CA ALA A 232 -29.49 -9.72 -27.87
C ALA A 232 -28.22 -10.36 -28.45
N ASN A 233 -28.35 -11.05 -29.60
CA ASN A 233 -27.18 -11.56 -30.33
C ASN A 233 -26.73 -10.49 -31.34
N GLY A 234 -25.44 -10.16 -31.38
CA GLY A 234 -24.91 -9.18 -32.34
C GLY A 234 -23.62 -8.53 -31.91
N ASN A 235 -23.13 -7.58 -32.71
CA ASN A 235 -22.00 -6.72 -32.35
C ASN A 235 -22.53 -5.36 -31.86
N PRO A 236 -22.42 -5.05 -30.55
CA PRO A 236 -22.99 -3.83 -29.99
C PRO A 236 -22.51 -2.54 -30.64
N SER A 237 -21.25 -2.46 -31.08
CA SER A 237 -20.73 -1.25 -31.73
C SER A 237 -21.31 -1.03 -33.13
N LEU A 238 -21.55 -2.11 -33.89
CA LEU A 238 -22.15 -2.02 -35.22
C LEU A 238 -23.64 -1.66 -35.19
N TYR A 239 -24.34 -2.08 -34.13
CA TYR A 239 -25.76 -1.79 -33.96
C TYR A 239 -26.03 -0.50 -33.15
N GLY A 240 -24.99 0.23 -32.73
CA GLY A 240 -25.13 1.45 -31.94
C GLY A 240 -25.72 1.22 -30.54
N TRP A 241 -25.51 0.04 -29.96
CA TRP A 241 -26.01 -0.32 -28.64
C TRP A 241 -25.08 0.20 -27.54
N PHE A 242 -25.13 1.49 -27.26
CA PHE A 242 -24.31 2.11 -26.22
C PHE A 242 -24.69 1.61 -24.82
N PHE A 243 -23.70 1.58 -23.91
CA PHE A 243 -23.97 1.30 -22.50
C PHE A 243 -24.83 2.43 -21.90
N PRO A 244 -25.87 2.10 -21.12
CA PRO A 244 -26.68 3.11 -20.46
C PRO A 244 -25.90 3.85 -19.36
N SER A 245 -26.04 5.17 -19.29
CA SER A 245 -25.29 6.04 -18.37
C SER A 245 -25.86 6.14 -16.95
N ASN A 246 -27.07 5.61 -16.73
CA ASN A 246 -27.83 5.76 -15.49
C ASN A 246 -27.81 4.52 -14.58
N GLU A 247 -26.89 3.58 -14.80
CA GLU A 247 -26.79 2.32 -14.02
C GLU A 247 -28.10 1.51 -14.02
N GLN A 248 -28.87 1.60 -15.11
CA GLN A 248 -30.13 0.87 -15.30
C GLN A 248 -30.06 -0.08 -16.48
N ASP A 249 -30.97 -1.04 -16.48
CA ASP A 249 -31.24 -1.89 -17.63
C ASP A 249 -31.87 -1.04 -18.74
N ASN A 250 -31.55 -1.32 -20.00
CA ASN A 250 -32.24 -0.76 -21.15
C ASN A 250 -32.67 -1.87 -22.13
N GLU A 251 -33.08 -1.53 -23.34
CA GLU A 251 -33.52 -2.52 -24.33
C GLU A 251 -32.44 -3.57 -24.66
N ASN A 252 -31.17 -3.18 -24.64
CA ASN A 252 -30.04 -4.01 -25.12
C ASN A 252 -29.19 -4.57 -23.98
N TRP A 253 -29.20 -3.94 -22.81
CA TRP A 253 -28.29 -4.23 -21.70
C TRP A 253 -29.04 -4.47 -20.39
N ILE A 254 -28.58 -5.44 -19.61
CA ILE A 254 -28.86 -5.56 -18.18
C ILE A 254 -27.67 -4.97 -17.43
N TYR A 255 -27.90 -4.03 -16.53
CA TYR A 255 -26.83 -3.48 -15.68
C TYR A 255 -26.40 -4.55 -14.66
N ALA A 256 -25.13 -4.92 -14.68
CA ALA A 256 -24.62 -6.04 -13.89
C ALA A 256 -23.75 -5.65 -12.68
N GLY A 257 -23.65 -4.34 -12.41
CA GLY A 257 -22.91 -3.78 -11.30
C GLY A 257 -21.45 -3.46 -11.62
N ARG A 258 -20.68 -3.08 -10.61
CA ARG A 258 -19.25 -2.77 -10.61
C ARG A 258 -18.37 -3.95 -10.22
N HIS A 259 -18.93 -4.99 -9.60
CA HIS A 259 -18.14 -6.10 -9.03
C HIS A 259 -18.32 -7.41 -9.80
N LYS A 260 -17.27 -8.25 -9.83
CA LYS A 260 -17.24 -9.52 -10.60
C LYS A 260 -18.04 -10.65 -9.94
N GLY A 261 -18.26 -10.56 -8.63
CA GLY A 261 -18.84 -11.65 -7.84
C GLY A 261 -17.80 -12.73 -7.51
N THR A 262 -16.55 -12.33 -7.36
CA THR A 262 -15.43 -13.18 -6.93
C THR A 262 -15.03 -12.84 -5.50
N LEU A 263 -14.05 -13.57 -4.97
CA LEU A 263 -13.58 -13.38 -3.60
C LEU A 263 -12.93 -12.00 -3.37
N ASP A 264 -12.17 -11.56 -4.37
CA ASP A 264 -11.44 -10.30 -4.48
C ASP A 264 -12.32 -9.14 -4.97
N SER A 265 -13.47 -9.43 -5.58
CA SER A 265 -14.45 -8.45 -6.06
C SER A 265 -15.87 -8.94 -5.77
N PRO A 266 -16.27 -9.03 -4.49
CA PRO A 266 -17.60 -9.51 -4.13
C PRO A 266 -18.67 -8.47 -4.51
N LYS A 267 -19.84 -8.96 -4.93
CA LYS A 267 -20.99 -8.12 -5.27
C LYS A 267 -21.71 -7.59 -4.03
N THR A 268 -22.40 -6.45 -4.18
CA THR A 268 -23.34 -5.90 -3.21
C THR A 268 -24.77 -6.35 -3.54
N TRP A 269 -25.68 -6.28 -2.58
CA TRP A 269 -27.04 -6.80 -2.70
C TRP A 269 -27.85 -6.27 -3.91
N ASP A 270 -27.52 -5.07 -4.38
CA ASP A 270 -28.20 -4.42 -5.50
C ASP A 270 -27.68 -4.86 -6.88
N GLU A 271 -26.59 -5.62 -6.94
CA GLU A 271 -25.95 -6.00 -8.19
C GLU A 271 -26.49 -7.32 -8.74
N TYR A 272 -26.57 -7.41 -10.07
CA TYR A 272 -26.93 -8.66 -10.74
C TYR A 272 -25.81 -9.69 -10.58
N GLY A 273 -26.17 -10.91 -10.18
CA GLY A 273 -25.24 -12.03 -10.02
C GLY A 273 -25.73 -13.26 -10.77
N ARG A 274 -24.78 -14.08 -11.23
CA ARG A 274 -25.07 -15.44 -11.68
C ARG A 274 -25.07 -16.38 -10.49
N ALA A 275 -25.64 -17.57 -10.66
CA ALA A 275 -25.48 -18.62 -9.66
C ALA A 275 -23.98 -18.90 -9.43
N GLY A 276 -23.55 -18.92 -8.17
CA GLY A 276 -22.16 -19.01 -7.74
C GLY A 276 -21.49 -17.67 -7.44
N SER A 277 -22.03 -16.54 -7.90
CA SER A 277 -21.45 -15.22 -7.60
C SER A 277 -21.39 -14.95 -6.10
N LEU A 278 -20.26 -14.46 -5.61
CA LEU A 278 -20.04 -14.10 -4.22
C LEU A 278 -20.49 -12.68 -3.94
N TYR A 279 -21.20 -12.52 -2.83
CA TYR A 279 -21.68 -11.27 -2.29
C TYR A 279 -21.07 -11.05 -0.90
N LEU A 280 -20.78 -9.79 -0.57
CA LEU A 280 -20.32 -9.40 0.75
C LEU A 280 -21.25 -8.31 1.30
N GLN A 281 -21.91 -8.61 2.42
CA GLN A 281 -22.73 -7.64 3.12
C GLN A 281 -22.25 -7.49 4.57
N PRO A 282 -21.99 -6.26 5.05
CA PRO A 282 -21.72 -5.99 6.46
C PRO A 282 -22.81 -6.60 7.36
N GLY A 283 -22.40 -7.38 8.35
CA GLY A 283 -23.33 -8.06 9.27
C GLY A 283 -23.87 -9.41 8.79
N TYR A 284 -23.61 -9.83 7.54
CA TYR A 284 -24.01 -11.15 7.00
C TYR A 284 -22.84 -12.01 6.44
N GLY A 285 -21.68 -11.39 6.16
CA GLY A 285 -20.49 -12.09 5.68
C GLY A 285 -20.49 -12.33 4.16
N TYR A 286 -19.71 -13.31 3.71
CA TYR A 286 -19.66 -13.77 2.32
C TYR A 286 -20.77 -14.79 2.06
N LEU A 287 -21.57 -14.56 1.02
CA LEU A 287 -22.63 -15.46 0.56
C LEU A 287 -22.50 -15.72 -0.94
N ALA A 288 -22.66 -16.98 -1.36
CA ALA A 288 -22.77 -17.34 -2.75
C ALA A 288 -24.24 -17.34 -3.16
N LEU A 289 -24.56 -16.73 -4.30
CA LEU A 289 -25.91 -16.69 -4.84
C LEU A 289 -26.26 -18.04 -5.49
N ASN A 290 -27.36 -18.68 -5.15
CA ASN A 290 -27.81 -19.95 -5.74
C ASN A 290 -28.71 -19.75 -6.96
N THR A 291 -29.29 -18.57 -7.12
CA THR A 291 -30.26 -18.25 -8.17
C THR A 291 -29.79 -17.02 -8.93
N GLU A 292 -29.56 -17.14 -10.23
CA GLU A 292 -29.18 -15.99 -11.06
C GLU A 292 -30.26 -14.89 -11.03
N GLY A 293 -29.81 -13.64 -10.88
CA GLY A 293 -30.67 -12.47 -10.90
C GLY A 293 -30.12 -11.31 -10.05
N ARG A 294 -30.91 -10.24 -9.94
CA ARG A 294 -30.64 -9.09 -9.06
C ARG A 294 -31.38 -9.28 -7.72
N PRO A 295 -30.67 -9.48 -6.59
CA PRO A 295 -31.31 -9.77 -5.31
C PRO A 295 -32.26 -8.68 -4.82
N SER A 296 -31.89 -7.40 -4.97
CA SER A 296 -32.73 -6.29 -4.52
C SER A 296 -34.07 -6.20 -5.25
N SER A 297 -34.08 -6.34 -6.58
CA SER A 297 -35.31 -6.34 -7.40
C SER A 297 -36.24 -7.52 -7.11
N ASN A 298 -35.69 -8.63 -6.63
CA ASN A 298 -36.47 -9.82 -6.30
C ASN A 298 -36.69 -9.99 -4.77
N HIS A 299 -36.25 -9.00 -3.98
CA HIS A 299 -36.35 -8.98 -2.52
C HIS A 299 -35.74 -10.22 -1.84
N TRP A 300 -34.62 -10.73 -2.37
CA TRP A 300 -33.92 -11.89 -1.82
C TRP A 300 -33.08 -11.48 -0.60
N GLN A 301 -33.72 -11.42 0.56
CA GLN A 301 -33.07 -11.07 1.83
C GLN A 301 -31.96 -12.05 2.20
N PHE A 302 -30.88 -11.53 2.80
CA PHE A 302 -29.82 -12.36 3.33
C PHE A 302 -30.32 -13.15 4.56
N PRO A 303 -29.95 -14.43 4.69
CA PRO A 303 -30.30 -15.24 5.85
C PRO A 303 -29.49 -14.85 7.09
N ASP A 304 -30.16 -14.75 8.24
CA ASP A 304 -29.52 -14.43 9.53
C ASP A 304 -28.56 -15.52 10.02
N GLY A 305 -27.52 -15.09 10.72
CA GLY A 305 -26.67 -15.97 11.54
C GLY A 305 -25.84 -16.97 10.76
N GLY A 306 -25.40 -16.63 9.53
CA GLY A 306 -24.53 -17.49 8.73
C GLY A 306 -25.22 -18.76 8.21
N LYS A 307 -26.53 -18.71 7.99
CA LYS A 307 -27.32 -19.83 7.46
C LYS A 307 -27.40 -19.78 5.94
N SER A 308 -27.67 -20.92 5.29
CA SER A 308 -28.01 -20.97 3.87
C SER A 308 -29.53 -21.06 3.70
N ASN A 309 -30.06 -20.52 2.60
CA ASN A 309 -31.46 -20.63 2.20
C ASN A 309 -31.56 -20.96 0.69
N ARG A 310 -32.78 -20.88 0.13
CA ARG A 310 -33.04 -21.17 -1.29
C ARG A 310 -32.20 -20.32 -2.25
N HIS A 311 -31.92 -19.07 -1.90
CA HIS A 311 -31.25 -18.08 -2.76
C HIS A 311 -29.79 -17.86 -2.39
N TRP A 312 -29.42 -18.11 -1.14
CA TRP A 312 -28.10 -17.79 -0.60
C TRP A 312 -27.46 -19.02 0.04
N LYS A 313 -26.23 -19.32 -0.35
CA LYS A 313 -25.36 -20.26 0.36
C LYS A 313 -24.36 -19.45 1.17
N PHE A 314 -24.46 -19.51 2.49
CA PHE A 314 -23.47 -18.88 3.35
C PHE A 314 -22.10 -19.53 3.15
N VAL A 315 -21.07 -18.69 2.97
CA VAL A 315 -19.69 -19.15 2.74
C VAL A 315 -18.88 -18.97 4.02
N SER A 316 -18.79 -17.75 4.54
CA SER A 316 -18.00 -17.44 5.72
C SER A 316 -18.16 -16.00 6.18
N TRP A 317 -17.85 -15.72 7.45
CA TRP A 317 -17.72 -14.35 7.96
C TRP A 317 -16.42 -13.67 7.48
N ASP A 318 -15.34 -14.44 7.33
CA ASP A 318 -14.00 -14.00 6.90
C ASP A 318 -13.38 -15.02 5.92
N VAL A 319 -12.35 -14.62 5.15
CA VAL A 319 -11.88 -15.38 3.97
C VAL A 319 -10.66 -16.28 4.21
N GLY A 320 -9.94 -16.13 5.32
CA GLY A 320 -8.84 -17.03 5.67
C GLY A 320 -7.66 -16.98 4.70
N THR A 321 -7.20 -15.77 4.35
CA THR A 321 -6.01 -15.52 3.52
C THR A 321 -4.92 -14.80 4.33
N PHE A 322 -3.72 -14.62 3.78
CA PHE A 322 -2.69 -13.82 4.47
C PHE A 322 -3.06 -12.34 4.58
N ASP A 323 -3.87 -11.82 3.65
CA ASP A 323 -4.36 -10.44 3.69
C ASP A 323 -5.57 -10.29 4.64
N THR A 324 -6.43 -11.30 4.69
CA THR A 324 -7.64 -11.36 5.53
C THR A 324 -7.65 -12.64 6.37
N PRO A 325 -6.75 -12.77 7.36
CA PRO A 325 -6.63 -13.98 8.15
C PRO A 325 -7.81 -14.12 9.12
N LYS A 326 -8.23 -15.37 9.36
CA LYS A 326 -9.26 -15.68 10.34
C LYS A 326 -8.73 -15.56 11.77
N LYS A 327 -9.61 -15.18 12.70
CA LYS A 327 -9.31 -15.28 14.14
C LYS A 327 -9.53 -16.69 14.63
N GLN A 328 -8.81 -17.08 15.68
CA GLN A 328 -8.78 -18.46 16.21
C GLN A 328 -10.17 -19.09 16.39
N ASN A 329 -11.17 -18.32 16.82
CA ASN A 329 -12.51 -18.81 17.13
C ASN A 329 -13.46 -18.86 15.93
N VAL A 330 -12.99 -18.48 14.75
CA VAL A 330 -13.78 -18.48 13.51
C VAL A 330 -13.71 -19.85 12.84
N GLN A 331 -14.84 -20.31 12.28
CA GLN A 331 -14.92 -21.56 11.51
C GLN A 331 -14.05 -21.45 10.24
N GLY A 332 -13.37 -22.54 9.90
CA GLY A 332 -12.56 -22.57 8.69
C GLY A 332 -12.32 -23.96 8.12
N LYS A 333 -11.85 -23.96 6.88
CA LYS A 333 -11.50 -25.14 6.10
C LYS A 333 -9.99 -25.36 6.13
N THR A 334 -9.57 -26.61 5.96
CA THR A 334 -8.16 -26.94 5.76
C THR A 334 -7.56 -26.05 4.66
N GLY A 335 -6.37 -25.51 4.91
CA GLY A 335 -5.67 -24.60 4.01
C GLY A 335 -5.95 -23.11 4.27
N GLU A 336 -6.94 -22.75 5.10
CA GLU A 336 -7.22 -21.35 5.43
C GLU A 336 -6.21 -20.77 6.44
N VAL A 337 -5.91 -19.48 6.28
CA VAL A 337 -4.95 -18.72 7.08
C VAL A 337 -5.64 -18.10 8.30
N TYR A 338 -5.01 -18.24 9.44
CA TYR A 338 -5.39 -17.68 10.73
C TYR A 338 -4.27 -16.81 11.28
N PHE A 339 -4.63 -15.80 12.09
CA PHE A 339 -3.66 -14.93 12.75
C PHE A 339 -3.78 -15.01 14.26
N SER A 340 -2.63 -15.18 14.92
CA SER A 340 -2.48 -15.13 16.37
C SER A 340 -2.02 -13.75 16.78
N ASP A 341 -2.85 -13.01 17.53
CA ASP A 341 -2.47 -11.71 18.09
C ASP A 341 -1.37 -11.86 19.15
N GLU A 342 -1.36 -12.96 19.89
CA GLU A 342 -0.40 -13.22 20.98
C GLU A 342 1.02 -13.45 20.46
N SER A 343 1.18 -14.23 19.40
CA SER A 343 2.49 -14.52 18.80
C SER A 343 2.81 -13.65 17.59
N ALA A 344 1.90 -12.74 17.20
CA ALA A 344 1.95 -11.95 15.98
C ALA A 344 2.35 -12.78 14.74
N SER A 345 1.71 -13.94 14.55
CA SER A 345 2.10 -14.92 13.54
C SER A 345 0.90 -15.52 12.81
N PHE A 346 1.15 -15.97 11.58
CA PHE A 346 0.18 -16.64 10.73
C PHE A 346 0.27 -18.16 10.88
N TYR A 347 -0.89 -18.81 10.80
CA TYR A 347 -1.04 -20.26 10.86
C TYR A 347 -1.96 -20.75 9.75
N ILE A 348 -1.64 -21.88 9.13
CA ILE A 348 -2.55 -22.57 8.20
C ILE A 348 -3.30 -23.65 8.98
N LEU A 349 -4.61 -23.68 8.81
CA LEU A 349 -5.46 -24.71 9.40
C LEU A 349 -5.23 -26.04 8.69
N LYS A 350 -4.85 -27.10 9.42
CA LYS A 350 -4.60 -28.44 8.86
C LYS A 350 -5.88 -29.29 8.71
N ASN A 351 -6.89 -29.03 9.55
CA ASN A 351 -8.11 -29.83 9.61
C ASN A 351 -9.35 -28.93 9.55
N ASN A 352 -10.40 -29.36 8.83
CA ASN A 352 -11.68 -28.66 8.82
C ASN A 352 -12.21 -28.46 10.25
N LYS A 353 -12.45 -27.21 10.61
CA LYS A 353 -12.96 -26.83 11.93
C LYS A 353 -14.48 -26.67 11.85
N MET A 354 -15.23 -27.37 12.72
CA MET A 354 -16.68 -27.18 12.88
C MET A 354 -16.98 -26.10 13.93
N PRO A 355 -18.11 -25.38 13.82
CA PRO A 355 -18.47 -24.35 14.76
C PRO A 355 -18.68 -25.01 16.14
N LEU A 356 -17.95 -24.52 17.15
CA LEU A 356 -18.14 -24.79 18.58
C LEU A 356 -17.63 -26.11 19.18
N THR A 357 -16.99 -27.03 18.44
CA THR A 357 -16.72 -28.36 19.03
C THR A 357 -15.38 -28.56 19.74
N LYS A 358 -14.32 -27.76 19.52
CA LYS A 358 -13.03 -27.91 20.25
C LYS A 358 -12.21 -26.60 20.33
N ASN A 359 -11.72 -26.24 21.52
CA ASN A 359 -10.74 -25.17 21.76
C ASN A 359 -9.38 -25.55 21.15
N TRP A 360 -9.19 -25.30 19.85
CA TRP A 360 -7.91 -25.51 19.17
C TRP A 360 -6.98 -24.33 19.40
N HIS A 361 -6.19 -24.42 20.46
CA HIS A 361 -5.17 -23.41 20.78
C HIS A 361 -4.05 -23.39 19.73
N PHE A 362 -3.53 -22.19 19.44
CA PHE A 362 -2.31 -22.05 18.64
C PHE A 362 -1.15 -22.67 19.44
N PRO A 363 -0.21 -23.37 18.78
CA PRO A 363 0.95 -23.94 19.46
C PRO A 363 1.89 -22.85 19.99
N ALA A 364 2.53 -23.12 21.12
CA ALA A 364 3.59 -22.27 21.63
C ALA A 364 4.87 -22.38 20.78
N ALA A 365 5.65 -21.29 20.69
CA ALA A 365 6.99 -21.24 20.09
C ALA A 365 7.10 -21.56 18.58
N ASN A 366 6.24 -20.96 17.75
CA ASN A 366 6.37 -20.98 16.28
C ASN A 366 6.45 -22.39 15.66
N MET A 367 5.79 -23.37 16.30
CA MET A 367 5.82 -24.77 15.88
C MET A 367 4.53 -25.18 15.17
N ASP A 368 4.59 -26.26 14.41
CA ASP A 368 3.41 -26.95 13.90
C ASP A 368 2.79 -27.81 15.01
N ASN A 369 1.49 -28.10 14.92
CA ASN A 369 0.87 -29.17 15.69
C ASN A 369 -0.14 -29.96 14.82
N LYS A 370 -1.00 -30.76 15.48
CA LYS A 370 -2.02 -31.58 14.81
C LYS A 370 -3.01 -30.75 13.97
N ASN A 371 -3.29 -29.52 14.37
CA ASN A 371 -4.34 -28.68 13.79
C ASN A 371 -3.82 -27.43 13.09
N TRP A 372 -2.63 -26.97 13.45
CA TRP A 372 -2.04 -25.73 12.96
C TRP A 372 -0.69 -26.01 12.31
N PHE A 373 -0.47 -25.40 11.16
CA PHE A 373 0.83 -25.33 10.50
C PHE A 373 1.36 -23.90 10.62
N TYR A 374 2.55 -23.71 11.18
CA TYR A 374 3.13 -22.39 11.36
C TYR A 374 3.55 -21.80 10.00
N ALA A 375 3.03 -20.61 9.70
CA ALA A 375 3.16 -19.99 8.38
C ALA A 375 4.09 -18.76 8.35
N GLY A 376 4.76 -18.46 9.47
CA GLY A 376 5.63 -17.31 9.60
C GLY A 376 4.94 -16.06 10.16
N LYS A 377 5.68 -14.96 10.20
CA LYS A 377 5.21 -13.64 10.65
C LYS A 377 4.84 -12.72 9.50
N ASN A 378 5.34 -12.98 8.29
CA ASN A 378 5.09 -12.13 7.14
C ASN A 378 3.96 -12.62 6.25
N ARG A 379 3.27 -11.68 5.61
CA ARG A 379 2.10 -11.95 4.76
C ARG A 379 2.48 -12.53 3.40
N GLY A 380 3.68 -12.24 2.90
CA GLY A 380 4.07 -12.57 1.53
C GLY A 380 3.54 -11.56 0.53
N THR A 381 3.54 -10.29 0.91
CA THR A 381 3.27 -9.16 0.02
C THR A 381 4.58 -8.40 -0.21
N LEU A 382 4.62 -7.47 -1.17
CA LEU A 382 5.82 -6.63 -1.38
C LEU A 382 6.19 -5.81 -0.12
N ASP A 383 5.19 -5.37 0.65
CA ASP A 383 5.39 -4.55 1.85
C ASP A 383 5.66 -5.41 3.11
N SER A 384 5.39 -6.72 3.06
CA SER A 384 5.70 -7.70 4.10
C SER A 384 6.15 -9.02 3.43
N PRO A 385 7.34 -9.03 2.80
CA PRO A 385 7.82 -10.19 2.07
C PRO A 385 8.14 -11.32 3.04
N LYS A 386 7.89 -12.56 2.60
CA LYS A 386 8.25 -13.74 3.37
C LYS A 386 9.77 -13.92 3.40
N LEU A 387 10.24 -14.38 4.55
CA LEU A 387 11.60 -14.92 4.64
C LEU A 387 11.63 -16.27 3.93
N TRP A 388 12.79 -16.64 3.37
CA TRP A 388 12.96 -17.93 2.70
C TRP A 388 12.55 -19.13 3.58
N SER A 389 12.64 -19.00 4.91
CA SER A 389 12.23 -20.03 5.87
C SER A 389 10.73 -20.15 6.11
N GLU A 390 9.91 -19.21 5.64
CA GLU A 390 8.48 -19.14 5.93
C GLU A 390 7.65 -19.88 4.88
N TYR A 391 6.42 -20.26 5.26
CA TYR A 391 5.49 -20.89 4.33
C TYR A 391 4.78 -19.85 3.49
N GLY A 392 4.72 -20.08 2.18
CA GLY A 392 4.00 -19.25 1.23
C GLY A 392 2.91 -20.04 0.51
N LYS A 393 1.80 -19.36 0.21
CA LYS A 393 0.89 -19.81 -0.84
C LYS A 393 1.42 -19.39 -2.22
N ALA A 394 0.94 -20.02 -3.28
CA ALA A 394 1.20 -19.52 -4.64
C ALA A 394 0.82 -18.03 -4.73
N GLY A 395 1.68 -17.21 -5.33
CA GLY A 395 1.56 -15.75 -5.34
C GLY A 395 2.25 -15.03 -4.17
N SER A 396 2.73 -15.74 -3.14
CA SER A 396 3.43 -15.09 -2.02
C SER A 396 4.77 -14.52 -2.48
N VAL A 397 5.06 -13.29 -2.05
CA VAL A 397 6.30 -12.57 -2.33
C VAL A 397 7.36 -12.89 -1.26
N TYR A 398 8.58 -13.14 -1.72
CA TYR A 398 9.78 -13.34 -0.92
C TYR A 398 10.83 -12.32 -1.33
N TYR A 399 11.73 -11.99 -0.41
CA TYR A 399 12.82 -11.06 -0.66
C TYR A 399 14.15 -11.65 -0.23
N ASP A 400 15.13 -11.56 -1.13
CA ASP A 400 16.53 -11.83 -0.87
C ASP A 400 17.34 -10.54 -1.09
N PRO A 401 18.22 -10.13 -0.14
CA PRO A 401 18.99 -8.89 -0.28
C PRO A 401 19.94 -8.83 -1.48
N GLN A 402 20.39 -9.97 -2.00
CA GLN A 402 21.32 -10.05 -3.12
C GLN A 402 20.59 -10.29 -4.45
N LEU A 403 19.52 -11.09 -4.43
CA LEU A 403 18.84 -11.57 -5.62
C LEU A 403 17.54 -10.80 -5.93
N GLY A 404 16.97 -10.07 -4.97
CA GLY A 404 15.77 -9.25 -5.15
C GLY A 404 14.47 -9.94 -4.71
N TYR A 405 13.35 -9.49 -5.28
CA TYR A 405 12.00 -9.96 -4.97
C TYR A 405 11.56 -11.09 -5.92
N PHE A 406 10.92 -12.11 -5.34
CA PHE A 406 10.42 -13.27 -6.06
C PHE A 406 8.99 -13.60 -5.65
N THR A 407 8.16 -13.99 -6.62
CA THR A 407 6.84 -14.58 -6.36
C THR A 407 6.97 -16.10 -6.38
N LEU A 408 6.40 -16.76 -5.38
CA LEU A 408 6.34 -18.20 -5.30
C LEU A 408 5.23 -18.76 -6.23
N LYS A 409 5.56 -19.70 -7.13
CA LYS A 409 4.62 -20.28 -8.10
C LYS A 409 3.76 -21.41 -7.53
N ASN A 410 4.25 -22.11 -6.49
CA ASN A 410 3.58 -23.24 -5.85
C ASN A 410 3.59 -23.07 -4.34
N GLU A 411 2.49 -23.40 -3.66
CA GLU A 411 2.47 -23.30 -2.20
C GLU A 411 3.44 -24.27 -1.53
N GLY A 412 4.04 -23.85 -0.41
CA GLY A 412 4.97 -24.67 0.36
C GLY A 412 5.91 -23.85 1.24
N ARG A 413 6.73 -24.56 2.02
CA ARG A 413 7.82 -23.99 2.81
C ARG A 413 9.14 -24.26 2.08
N PRO A 414 9.84 -23.23 1.57
CA PRO A 414 11.02 -23.42 0.73
C PRO A 414 12.14 -24.31 1.31
N PRO A 415 12.48 -24.31 2.62
CA PRO A 415 13.52 -25.17 3.17
C PRO A 415 13.14 -26.65 3.17
N ASP A 416 11.89 -26.96 3.51
CA ASP A 416 11.38 -28.33 3.60
C ASP A 416 11.50 -29.03 2.23
N GLU A 417 11.33 -28.26 1.16
CA GLU A 417 11.35 -28.71 -0.23
C GLU A 417 12.67 -28.38 -0.97
N LYS A 418 13.65 -27.78 -0.28
CA LYS A 418 14.96 -27.35 -0.82
C LYS A 418 14.85 -26.40 -2.03
N TRP A 419 13.88 -25.49 -2.03
CA TRP A 419 13.65 -24.54 -3.13
C TRP A 419 14.59 -23.34 -3.08
N LEU A 420 15.76 -23.48 -3.70
CA LEU A 420 16.72 -22.38 -3.85
C LEU A 420 16.20 -21.29 -4.79
N PHE A 421 16.54 -20.03 -4.49
CA PHE A 421 16.30 -18.92 -5.42
C PHE A 421 17.13 -19.13 -6.70
N PRO A 422 16.58 -18.74 -7.87
CA PRO A 422 17.32 -18.79 -9.12
C PRO A 422 18.42 -17.71 -9.17
N PRO A 423 19.35 -17.80 -10.14
CA PRO A 423 20.36 -16.76 -10.39
C PRO A 423 19.74 -15.37 -10.61
N GLU A 424 20.54 -14.33 -10.34
CA GLU A 424 20.09 -12.93 -10.36
C GLU A 424 19.30 -12.58 -11.63
N GLY A 425 18.12 -12.00 -11.44
CA GLY A 425 17.25 -11.54 -12.54
C GLY A 425 16.50 -12.64 -13.29
N THR A 426 16.61 -13.91 -12.90
CA THR A 426 16.01 -15.03 -13.65
C THR A 426 14.87 -15.71 -12.89
N SER A 427 13.94 -16.32 -13.64
CA SER A 427 12.84 -17.13 -13.09
C SER A 427 13.10 -18.62 -13.29
N ASN A 428 12.53 -19.47 -12.44
CA ASN A 428 12.58 -20.93 -12.60
C ASN A 428 11.19 -21.55 -12.39
N GLN A 429 11.12 -22.88 -12.24
CA GLN A 429 9.86 -23.61 -12.05
C GLN A 429 9.12 -23.25 -10.75
N ARG A 430 9.82 -22.71 -9.74
CA ARG A 430 9.27 -22.40 -8.41
C ARG A 430 9.16 -20.91 -8.13
N TRP A 431 10.09 -20.13 -8.67
CA TRP A 431 10.22 -18.71 -8.42
C TRP A 431 10.00 -17.93 -9.71
N GLN A 432 9.15 -16.92 -9.63
CA GLN A 432 9.06 -15.86 -10.64
C GLN A 432 9.87 -14.68 -10.12
N PHE A 433 10.95 -14.29 -10.80
CA PHE A 433 11.63 -13.04 -10.48
C PHE A 433 10.70 -11.87 -10.77
N ILE A 434 10.62 -10.95 -9.83
CA ILE A 434 9.80 -9.74 -9.90
C ILE A 434 10.68 -8.58 -10.31
N SER A 435 11.64 -8.23 -9.44
CA SER A 435 12.53 -7.10 -9.61
C SER A 435 13.56 -7.04 -8.48
N ARG A 436 14.61 -6.25 -8.66
CA ARG A 436 15.65 -6.05 -7.65
C ARG A 436 15.15 -5.20 -6.47
N GLU A 437 14.29 -4.24 -6.75
CA GLU A 437 13.72 -3.30 -5.78
C GLU A 437 12.20 -3.20 -6.00
N ALA A 438 11.41 -3.25 -4.92
CA ALA A 438 9.96 -3.17 -4.98
C ALA A 438 9.49 -1.72 -5.14
N GLY A 439 8.53 -1.49 -6.03
CA GLY A 439 7.86 -0.19 -6.15
C GLY A 439 6.93 0.07 -4.96
N THR A 440 7.30 0.98 -4.07
CA THR A 440 6.53 1.36 -2.87
C THR A 440 6.21 2.86 -2.85
N PHE A 441 5.40 3.34 -1.90
CA PHE A 441 5.15 4.79 -1.78
C PHE A 441 6.41 5.56 -1.34
N ASN A 442 7.33 4.90 -0.64
CA ASN A 442 8.58 5.51 -0.18
C ASN A 442 9.70 5.43 -1.21
N ALA A 443 9.65 4.43 -2.08
CA ALA A 443 10.57 4.22 -3.20
C ALA A 443 9.77 3.77 -4.44
N PRO A 444 9.07 4.71 -5.11
CA PRO A 444 8.29 4.39 -6.29
C PRO A 444 9.20 4.14 -7.49
N LYS A 445 8.77 3.26 -8.39
CA LYS A 445 9.45 3.01 -9.66
C LYS A 445 9.19 4.12 -10.68
N ARG A 446 10.08 4.20 -11.67
CA ARG A 446 9.90 5.03 -12.88
C ARG A 446 9.29 4.18 -14.00
N PRO A 447 8.55 4.75 -14.96
CA PRO A 447 7.89 4.00 -16.05
C PRO A 447 8.83 3.11 -16.87
N THR A 448 10.12 3.46 -16.89
CA THR A 448 11.18 2.71 -17.57
C THR A 448 11.58 1.42 -16.85
N ALA A 449 11.18 1.25 -15.59
CA ALA A 449 11.47 0.08 -14.77
C ALA A 449 10.39 -0.99 -14.93
N GLU A 450 10.81 -2.26 -15.00
CA GLU A 450 9.91 -3.41 -15.01
C GLU A 450 9.29 -3.64 -13.63
N GLY A 451 8.02 -4.04 -13.63
CA GLY A 451 7.27 -4.27 -12.40
C GLY A 451 6.12 -5.23 -12.54
N VAL A 452 5.50 -5.56 -11.41
CA VAL A 452 4.34 -6.44 -11.34
C VAL A 452 3.09 -5.71 -10.87
N ALA A 453 1.94 -6.33 -11.10
CA ALA A 453 0.67 -5.83 -10.60
C ALA A 453 0.76 -5.51 -9.09
N GLY A 454 0.34 -4.31 -8.71
CA GLY A 454 0.35 -3.77 -7.35
C GLY A 454 1.59 -2.94 -6.99
N GLU A 455 2.61 -2.84 -7.84
CA GLU A 455 3.77 -1.98 -7.59
C GLU A 455 3.48 -0.51 -7.87
N LEU A 456 4.14 0.36 -7.10
CA LEU A 456 3.98 1.80 -7.18
C LEU A 456 4.99 2.44 -8.12
N TYR A 457 4.48 3.32 -8.96
CA TYR A 457 5.21 4.16 -9.88
C TYR A 457 4.88 5.63 -9.60
N TYR A 458 5.82 6.52 -9.91
CA TYR A 458 5.64 7.95 -9.73
C TYR A 458 5.81 8.71 -11.05
N SER A 459 4.78 9.49 -11.38
CA SER A 459 4.79 10.40 -12.52
C SER A 459 5.33 11.76 -12.07
N ASP A 460 6.47 12.18 -12.63
CA ASP A 460 6.96 13.55 -12.43
C ASP A 460 6.06 14.58 -13.12
N GLU A 461 5.43 14.21 -14.23
CA GLU A 461 4.55 15.10 -14.98
C GLU A 461 3.27 15.40 -14.19
N HIS A 462 2.61 14.36 -13.68
CA HIS A 462 1.34 14.52 -12.95
C HIS A 462 1.54 14.71 -11.44
N GLN A 463 2.75 14.50 -10.92
CA GLN A 463 3.07 14.54 -9.49
C GLN A 463 2.19 13.58 -8.67
N LEU A 464 1.89 12.41 -9.24
CA LEU A 464 0.97 11.41 -8.69
C LEU A 464 1.63 10.04 -8.63
N PHE A 465 1.21 9.26 -7.63
CA PHE A 465 1.55 7.85 -7.50
C PHE A 465 0.52 7.00 -8.26
N TYR A 466 0.98 5.96 -8.93
CA TYR A 466 0.13 5.00 -9.64
C TYR A 466 0.52 3.57 -9.29
N LEU A 467 -0.47 2.71 -9.02
CA LEU A 467 -0.26 1.27 -8.94
C LEU A 467 -0.38 0.67 -10.33
N LEU A 468 0.59 -0.15 -10.69
CA LEU A 468 0.57 -0.93 -11.91
C LEU A 468 -0.48 -2.06 -11.80
N ARG A 469 -1.31 -2.28 -12.83
CA ARG A 469 -2.32 -3.36 -12.85
C ARG A 469 -1.82 -4.66 -13.46
N ASN A 470 -0.89 -4.56 -14.40
CA ASN A 470 -0.39 -5.69 -15.19
C ASN A 470 1.13 -5.79 -15.06
N ALA A 471 1.66 -7.01 -14.98
CA ALA A 471 3.11 -7.18 -14.94
C ALA A 471 3.75 -6.84 -16.30
N GLY A 472 4.86 -6.11 -16.28
CA GLY A 472 5.61 -5.72 -17.47
C GLY A 472 6.40 -4.43 -17.27
N ASN A 473 7.02 -3.96 -18.35
CA ASN A 473 7.72 -2.68 -18.40
C ASN A 473 6.80 -1.62 -19.04
N PRO A 474 6.31 -0.63 -18.28
CA PRO A 474 5.35 0.34 -18.79
C PRO A 474 5.81 1.09 -20.04
N SER A 475 7.05 1.61 -20.05
CA SER A 475 7.57 2.33 -21.22
C SER A 475 7.71 1.45 -22.47
N ARG A 476 8.12 0.18 -22.33
CA ARG A 476 8.23 -0.75 -23.47
C ARG A 476 6.88 -1.17 -24.04
N ASN A 477 5.86 -1.24 -23.18
CA ASN A 477 4.51 -1.64 -23.57
C ASN A 477 3.62 -0.45 -23.94
N GLY A 478 4.13 0.79 -23.91
CA GLY A 478 3.34 2.00 -24.22
C GLY A 478 2.25 2.31 -23.20
N TRP A 479 2.47 1.95 -21.93
CA TRP A 479 1.50 2.17 -20.85
C TRP A 479 1.68 3.56 -20.25
N ASP A 480 1.19 4.57 -20.96
CA ASP A 480 1.24 5.95 -20.49
C ASP A 480 0.38 6.17 -19.24
N PHE A 481 0.81 7.09 -18.38
CA PHE A 481 0.02 7.46 -17.21
C PHE A 481 -1.26 8.17 -17.65
N PRO A 482 -2.41 7.85 -17.04
CA PRO A 482 -3.65 8.53 -17.35
C PRO A 482 -3.63 9.98 -16.83
N PRO A 483 -4.31 10.91 -17.52
CA PRO A 483 -4.32 12.32 -17.12
C PRO A 483 -4.99 12.51 -15.75
N GLY A 484 -4.34 13.30 -14.89
CA GLY A 484 -4.87 13.62 -13.57
C GLY A 484 -5.06 12.38 -12.68
N ARG A 485 -6.18 12.31 -11.96
CA ARG A 485 -6.43 11.26 -10.95
C ARG A 485 -7.21 10.04 -11.48
N ALA A 486 -7.29 9.85 -12.80
CA ALA A 486 -8.03 8.75 -13.40
C ALA A 486 -7.33 7.39 -13.23
N ASP A 487 -8.12 6.33 -13.20
CA ASP A 487 -7.64 4.95 -13.32
C ASP A 487 -7.83 4.51 -14.79
N ASN A 488 -7.01 3.58 -15.30
CA ASN A 488 -7.20 2.96 -16.61
C ASN A 488 -6.87 1.46 -16.57
N GLU A 489 -6.79 0.80 -17.72
CA GLU A 489 -6.47 -0.63 -17.85
C GLU A 489 -5.12 -1.04 -17.24
N ASN A 490 -4.14 -0.13 -17.19
CA ASN A 490 -2.77 -0.41 -16.75
C ASN A 490 -2.42 0.24 -15.40
N TRP A 491 -3.15 1.27 -14.98
CA TRP A 491 -2.83 2.09 -13.82
C TRP A 491 -4.03 2.29 -12.89
N ILE A 492 -3.76 2.30 -11.58
CA ILE A 492 -4.68 2.80 -10.54
C ILE A 492 -4.02 4.04 -9.92
N CYS A 493 -4.66 5.19 -10.02
CA CYS A 493 -4.16 6.41 -9.37
C CYS A 493 -4.22 6.27 -7.85
N ALA A 494 -3.07 6.40 -7.21
CA ALA A 494 -2.93 6.32 -5.77
C ALA A 494 -2.89 7.67 -5.05
N GLY A 495 -3.09 8.74 -5.80
CA GLY A 495 -3.10 10.10 -5.28
C GLY A 495 -1.71 10.71 -5.14
N GLN A 496 -1.63 11.84 -4.45
CA GLN A 496 -0.40 12.61 -4.28
C GLN A 496 0.38 12.17 -3.06
N ASN A 497 -0.31 11.68 -2.03
CA ASN A 497 0.31 11.41 -0.74
C ASN A 497 0.81 9.98 -0.63
N ARG A 498 1.92 9.80 0.10
CA ARG A 498 2.59 8.51 0.28
C ARG A 498 1.87 7.59 1.25
N GLY A 499 1.02 8.13 2.12
CA GLY A 499 0.43 7.37 3.21
C GLY A 499 1.42 7.13 4.34
N THR A 500 2.26 8.14 4.63
CA THR A 500 3.14 8.17 5.80
C THR A 500 2.64 9.24 6.78
N PRO A 501 3.16 9.30 8.02
CA PRO A 501 2.84 10.38 8.96
C PRO A 501 3.09 11.78 8.37
N GLU A 502 4.18 11.92 7.60
CA GLU A 502 4.65 13.17 7.01
C GLU A 502 3.91 13.53 5.71
N SER A 503 3.30 12.53 5.05
CA SER A 503 2.48 12.69 3.84
C SER A 503 1.26 11.76 3.93
N PRO A 504 0.29 12.08 4.82
CA PRO A 504 -0.86 11.22 5.05
C PRO A 504 -1.82 11.28 3.86
N LYS A 505 -2.45 10.15 3.55
CA LYS A 505 -3.45 10.06 2.49
C LYS A 505 -4.75 10.74 2.89
N ALA A 506 -5.39 11.35 1.90
CA ALA A 506 -6.76 11.81 2.01
C ALA A 506 -7.73 10.64 1.81
N TRP A 507 -8.94 10.72 2.37
CA TRP A 507 -9.94 9.64 2.35
C TRP A 507 -10.30 9.12 0.94
N ASN A 508 -10.12 9.96 -0.08
CA ASN A 508 -10.35 9.63 -1.49
C ASN A 508 -9.13 9.06 -2.22
N GLU A 509 -7.98 8.91 -1.56
CA GLU A 509 -6.77 8.35 -2.17
C GLU A 509 -6.65 6.86 -1.92
N TYR A 510 -6.06 6.12 -2.86
CA TYR A 510 -5.80 4.70 -2.70
C TYR A 510 -4.64 4.50 -1.72
N GLY A 511 -4.85 3.64 -0.73
CA GLY A 511 -3.83 3.23 0.24
C GLY A 511 -3.63 1.72 0.20
N LYS A 512 -2.42 1.29 0.55
CA LYS A 512 -2.16 -0.11 0.88
C LYS A 512 -2.41 -0.35 2.37
N VAL A 513 -2.48 -1.61 2.80
CA VAL A 513 -2.51 -1.93 4.24
C VAL A 513 -1.37 -1.22 4.96
N GLY A 514 -1.66 -0.61 6.10
CA GLY A 514 -0.71 0.17 6.89
C GLY A 514 -0.52 1.61 6.40
N SER A 515 -1.03 2.00 5.23
CA SER A 515 -1.00 3.39 4.77
C SER A 515 -1.70 4.30 5.79
N VAL A 516 -1.05 5.41 6.09
CA VAL A 516 -1.52 6.43 7.04
C VAL A 516 -2.45 7.40 6.35
N TYR A 517 -3.58 7.66 6.98
CA TYR A 517 -4.55 8.69 6.61
C TYR A 517 -4.69 9.69 7.74
N TYR A 518 -5.06 10.92 7.40
CA TYR A 518 -5.34 11.96 8.38
C TYR A 518 -6.71 12.58 8.12
N HIS A 519 -7.46 12.79 9.20
CA HIS A 519 -8.71 13.55 9.17
C HIS A 519 -8.80 14.43 10.41
N ALA A 520 -9.15 15.71 10.25
CA ALA A 520 -9.18 16.68 11.34
C ALA A 520 -10.07 16.26 12.53
N GLY A 521 -11.17 15.56 12.25
CA GLY A 521 -12.09 15.05 13.28
C GLY A 521 -11.78 13.64 13.83
N TYR A 522 -10.78 12.93 13.31
CA TYR A 522 -10.47 11.55 13.72
C TYR A 522 -8.97 11.28 13.95
N GLY A 523 -8.11 12.27 13.72
CA GLY A 523 -6.67 12.13 13.84
C GLY A 523 -6.03 11.28 12.74
N TYR A 524 -4.93 10.62 13.09
CA TYR A 524 -4.19 9.72 12.22
C TYR A 524 -4.67 8.29 12.36
N LEU A 525 -4.88 7.64 11.22
CA LEU A 525 -5.38 6.27 11.13
C LEU A 525 -4.54 5.46 10.16
N THR A 526 -4.32 4.18 10.44
CA THR A 526 -3.76 3.24 9.45
C THR A 526 -4.85 2.37 8.86
N LEU A 527 -4.79 2.17 7.55
CA LEU A 527 -5.72 1.35 6.80
C LEU A 527 -5.47 -0.16 7.03
N LYS A 528 -6.52 -0.94 7.29
CA LYS A 528 -6.40 -2.40 7.50
C LYS A 528 -6.43 -3.22 6.21
N THR A 529 -7.02 -2.65 5.16
CA THR A 529 -7.28 -3.32 3.87
C THR A 529 -6.93 -2.36 2.73
N SER A 530 -6.10 -2.79 1.78
CA SER A 530 -5.75 -1.95 0.63
C SER A 530 -6.98 -1.54 -0.17
N GLY A 531 -7.02 -0.30 -0.65
CA GLY A 531 -8.14 0.23 -1.42
C GLY A 531 -8.26 1.75 -1.34
N ARG A 532 -9.25 2.28 -2.05
CA ARG A 532 -9.66 3.69 -1.98
C ARG A 532 -10.88 3.80 -1.04
N PRO A 533 -10.73 4.33 0.18
CA PRO A 533 -11.80 4.33 1.18
C PRO A 533 -13.10 4.99 0.70
N SER A 534 -13.00 6.05 -0.09
CA SER A 534 -14.17 6.73 -0.65
C SER A 534 -15.03 5.87 -1.59
N GLN A 535 -14.40 5.02 -2.40
CA GLN A 535 -15.11 4.14 -3.34
C GLN A 535 -15.79 2.97 -2.61
N GLN A 536 -15.19 2.54 -1.51
CA GLN A 536 -15.68 1.44 -0.69
C GLN A 536 -16.59 1.91 0.46
N LEU A 537 -16.87 3.23 0.54
CA LEU A 537 -17.68 3.87 1.57
C LEU A 537 -17.22 3.54 3.01
N TRP A 538 -15.90 3.40 3.21
CA TRP A 538 -15.32 3.06 4.51
C TRP A 538 -15.37 4.25 5.45
N SER A 539 -16.32 4.22 6.38
CA SER A 539 -16.50 5.26 7.40
C SER A 539 -15.33 5.28 8.39
N PHE A 540 -14.94 6.47 8.81
CA PHE A 540 -13.96 6.63 9.89
C PHE A 540 -14.52 6.10 11.23
N PRO A 541 -13.64 5.74 12.17
CA PRO A 541 -14.07 5.13 13.43
C PRO A 541 -14.66 6.15 14.40
N GLN A 542 -15.65 5.73 15.19
CA GLN A 542 -16.29 6.59 16.19
C GLN A 542 -15.54 6.54 17.53
N ASN A 543 -15.48 7.69 18.21
CA ASN A 543 -14.92 7.86 19.56
C ASN A 543 -13.45 7.41 19.72
N GLY A 544 -12.65 7.44 18.65
CA GLY A 544 -11.24 7.05 18.70
C GLY A 544 -11.00 5.54 18.84
N THR A 545 -12.02 4.71 18.63
CA THR A 545 -11.92 3.25 18.71
C THR A 545 -11.71 2.64 17.33
N SER A 546 -10.68 1.83 17.13
CA SER A 546 -10.44 1.11 15.86
C SER A 546 -11.66 0.29 15.40
N ASN A 547 -11.90 0.22 14.08
CA ASN A 547 -13.01 -0.54 13.49
C ASN A 547 -12.51 -1.62 12.50
N SER A 548 -13.40 -2.16 11.65
CA SER A 548 -13.05 -3.18 10.64
C SER A 548 -12.09 -2.68 9.54
N HIS A 549 -12.01 -1.37 9.32
CA HIS A 549 -11.25 -0.77 8.20
C HIS A 549 -10.04 0.03 8.66
N TRP A 550 -10.06 0.54 9.89
CA TRP A 550 -9.06 1.49 10.39
C TRP A 550 -8.54 1.06 11.76
N ASN A 551 -7.23 1.15 11.96
CA ASN A 551 -6.68 1.29 13.31
C ASN A 551 -6.53 2.78 13.62
N VAL A 552 -7.13 3.22 14.72
CA VAL A 552 -6.89 4.56 15.25
C VAL A 552 -5.51 4.55 15.90
N ILE A 553 -4.64 5.44 15.43
CA ILE A 553 -3.28 5.57 15.96
C ILE A 553 -3.30 6.55 17.13
N SER A 554 -3.59 7.81 16.81
CA SER A 554 -3.56 8.94 17.74
C SER A 554 -3.98 10.22 17.00
N TRP A 555 -4.25 11.28 17.76
CA TRP A 555 -4.49 12.61 17.21
C TRP A 555 -3.22 13.29 16.67
N ILE A 556 -2.04 12.82 17.07
CA ILE A 556 -0.75 13.44 16.79
C ILE A 556 0.24 12.34 16.42
N MET A 557 0.88 12.42 15.25
CA MET A 557 1.80 11.38 14.76
C MET A 557 3.28 11.80 14.89
N GLY A 558 4.13 10.87 15.35
CA GLY A 558 5.55 11.15 15.62
C GLY A 558 6.37 11.20 14.34
N SER A 559 6.84 12.39 13.96
CA SER A 559 7.68 12.64 12.79
C SER A 559 8.96 13.36 13.20
N PHE A 560 9.94 13.47 12.30
CA PHE A 560 11.11 14.27 12.64
C PHE A 560 10.76 15.75 12.87
N LYS A 561 9.80 16.32 12.11
CA LYS A 561 9.36 17.71 12.32
C LYS A 561 8.62 17.88 13.65
N ASN A 562 7.76 16.92 14.00
CA ASN A 562 6.95 16.91 15.22
C ASN A 562 7.10 15.55 15.93
N PRO A 563 8.18 15.35 16.71
CA PRO A 563 8.42 14.08 17.38
C PRO A 563 7.48 13.90 18.58
N LYS A 564 7.20 12.64 18.94
CA LYS A 564 6.39 12.29 20.11
C LYS A 564 7.22 12.30 21.39
N ASN A 565 6.52 12.55 22.50
CA ASN A 565 7.08 12.40 23.84
C ASN A 565 6.93 10.96 24.33
N TYR A 566 7.79 10.56 25.27
CA TYR A 566 7.88 9.20 25.84
C TYR A 566 6.55 8.58 26.32
N ASN A 567 5.60 9.40 26.76
CA ASN A 567 4.32 8.97 27.33
C ASN A 567 3.20 8.79 26.30
N VAL A 568 3.48 8.99 25.01
CA VAL A 568 2.48 8.94 23.94
C VAL A 568 2.54 7.59 23.26
N LYS A 569 1.38 6.95 23.04
CA LYS A 569 1.29 5.71 22.25
C LYS A 569 1.82 5.94 20.83
N GLY A 570 2.62 5.01 20.33
CA GLY A 570 3.11 5.05 18.98
C GLY A 570 3.13 3.72 18.27
N THR A 571 3.36 3.79 16.96
CA THR A 571 3.49 2.66 16.05
C THR A 571 4.92 2.53 15.54
N VAL A 572 5.24 1.38 14.95
CA VAL A 572 6.56 1.13 14.35
C VAL A 572 6.88 2.19 13.30
N GLY A 573 8.07 2.79 13.39
CA GLY A 573 8.55 3.83 12.48
C GLY A 573 8.31 5.27 12.94
N GLU A 574 7.56 5.50 14.02
CA GLU A 574 7.35 6.86 14.54
C GLU A 574 8.57 7.41 15.27
N VAL A 575 8.74 8.74 15.18
CA VAL A 575 9.87 9.45 15.78
C VAL A 575 9.49 10.01 17.15
N TYR A 576 10.36 9.78 18.12
CA TYR A 576 10.28 10.27 19.47
C TYR A 576 11.48 11.15 19.80
N TYR A 577 11.29 12.10 20.71
CA TYR A 577 12.34 13.00 21.16
C TYR A 577 12.66 12.74 22.64
N ASP A 578 13.94 12.55 22.91
CA ASP A 578 14.49 12.49 24.26
C ASP A 578 14.93 13.91 24.67
N ASP A 579 14.07 14.61 25.39
CA ASP A 579 14.33 15.97 25.89
C ASP A 579 15.62 16.08 26.71
N LYS A 580 16.03 15.00 27.39
CA LYS A 580 17.18 15.01 28.30
C LYS A 580 18.50 15.06 27.54
N ASN A 581 18.63 14.23 26.51
CA ASN A 581 19.86 14.11 25.72
C ASN A 581 19.78 14.85 24.38
N GLN A 582 18.61 15.40 24.03
CA GLN A 582 18.30 16.06 22.77
C GLN A 582 18.47 15.16 21.55
N TYR A 583 18.04 13.90 21.66
CA TYR A 583 18.16 12.87 20.62
C TYR A 583 16.80 12.46 20.06
N LEU A 584 16.79 12.08 18.78
CA LEU A 584 15.64 11.55 18.08
C LEU A 584 15.78 10.03 17.94
N TYR A 585 14.72 9.30 18.28
CA TYR A 585 14.65 7.85 18.17
C TYR A 585 13.44 7.41 17.35
N ILE A 586 13.62 6.39 16.52
CA ILE A 586 12.53 5.73 15.79
C ILE A 586 12.08 4.50 16.57
N LEU A 587 10.79 4.38 16.80
CA LEU A 587 10.18 3.28 17.54
C LEU A 587 10.15 1.99 16.68
N LYS A 588 10.60 0.86 17.24
CA LYS A 588 10.66 -0.46 16.57
C LYS A 588 9.47 -1.36 16.89
N SER A 589 8.61 -1.00 17.84
CA SER A 589 7.48 -1.83 18.29
C SER A 589 6.27 -0.97 18.63
N GLU A 590 5.05 -1.40 18.29
CA GLU A 590 3.83 -0.65 18.60
C GLU A 590 3.51 -0.71 20.10
N GLY A 591 3.24 0.45 20.72
CA GLY A 591 2.85 0.55 22.12
C GLY A 591 3.09 1.94 22.70
N THR A 592 2.75 2.12 23.98
CA THR A 592 3.17 3.30 24.75
C THR A 592 4.52 3.00 25.40
N PRO A 593 5.60 3.75 25.08
CA PRO A 593 6.92 3.44 25.63
C PRO A 593 6.99 3.47 27.16
N ALA A 594 6.32 4.43 27.80
CA ALA A 594 6.24 4.51 29.26
C ALA A 594 5.56 3.28 29.89
N ASP A 595 4.41 2.87 29.37
CA ASP A 595 3.65 1.71 29.91
C ASP A 595 4.41 0.39 29.76
N ASN A 596 5.24 0.28 28.73
CA ASN A 596 6.03 -0.92 28.44
C ASN A 596 7.48 -0.84 28.97
N GLY A 597 7.84 0.23 29.67
CA GLY A 597 9.19 0.41 30.25
C GLY A 597 10.31 0.53 29.21
N TRP A 598 10.02 0.98 28.00
CA TRP A 598 10.98 1.05 26.89
C TRP A 598 11.89 2.27 27.00
N GLN A 599 12.79 2.30 27.98
CA GLN A 599 13.68 3.45 28.21
C GLN A 599 14.53 3.79 26.97
N PHE A 600 14.78 5.10 26.77
CA PHE A 600 15.73 5.54 25.76
C PHE A 600 17.15 5.04 26.10
N PRO A 601 17.96 4.65 25.10
CA PRO A 601 19.37 4.32 25.30
C PRO A 601 20.14 5.48 25.93
N SER A 602 21.14 5.19 26.78
CA SER A 602 21.97 6.21 27.44
C SER A 602 22.97 6.93 26.51
N GLY A 603 22.89 6.70 25.19
CA GLY A 603 23.79 7.28 24.21
C GLY A 603 23.29 7.09 22.78
N LYS A 604 24.16 7.40 21.80
CA LYS A 604 23.91 7.32 20.35
C LYS A 604 23.89 5.87 19.84
N ALA A 605 22.98 5.05 20.36
CA ALA A 605 22.91 3.62 20.12
C ALA A 605 21.48 3.15 19.89
N ASP A 606 21.37 2.05 19.15
CA ASP A 606 20.11 1.33 18.95
C ASP A 606 19.88 0.33 20.10
N ASN A 607 18.63 -0.04 20.36
CA ASN A 607 18.29 -1.19 21.21
C ASN A 607 17.10 -1.98 20.63
N ALA A 608 16.50 -2.87 21.42
CA ALA A 608 15.38 -3.70 20.98
C ALA A 608 14.14 -2.89 20.53
N ASN A 609 13.91 -1.71 21.15
CA ASN A 609 12.71 -0.91 20.95
C ASN A 609 12.97 0.40 20.20
N TRP A 610 14.23 0.86 20.15
CA TRP A 610 14.61 2.15 19.60
C TRP A 610 15.72 2.02 18.55
N LEU A 611 15.58 2.79 17.48
CA LEU A 611 16.61 3.05 16.47
C LEU A 611 17.09 4.49 16.66
N TYR A 612 18.37 4.70 16.93
CA TYR A 612 18.94 6.03 17.04
C TYR A 612 18.97 6.72 15.68
N SER A 613 18.37 7.90 15.60
CA SER A 613 18.13 8.59 14.33
C SER A 613 18.82 9.94 14.19
N GLY A 614 19.53 10.40 15.22
CA GLY A 614 20.30 11.64 15.20
C GLY A 614 19.86 12.66 16.25
N GLU A 615 20.50 13.82 16.18
CA GLU A 615 20.23 15.05 16.93
C GLU A 615 19.36 16.01 16.10
N HIS A 616 19.45 15.94 14.77
CA HIS A 616 18.78 16.89 13.88
C HIS A 616 17.47 16.37 13.30
N HIS A 617 16.51 17.27 13.12
CA HIS A 617 15.15 16.97 12.67
C HIS A 617 15.05 16.73 11.16
N GLY A 618 16.13 16.87 10.40
CA GLY A 618 16.09 16.70 8.94
C GLY A 618 15.15 17.69 8.26
N THR A 619 14.98 18.88 8.84
CA THR A 619 14.28 20.01 8.25
C THR A 619 15.28 21.01 7.71
N LEU A 620 14.84 22.02 6.97
CA LEU A 620 15.74 23.07 6.51
C LEU A 620 16.41 23.83 7.67
N GLU A 621 15.66 24.06 8.76
CA GLU A 621 16.11 24.75 9.98
C GLU A 621 17.03 23.88 10.86
N SER A 622 16.92 22.56 10.72
CA SER A 622 17.70 21.57 11.48
C SER A 622 18.10 20.43 10.53
N PRO A 623 19.01 20.69 9.58
CA PRO A 623 19.39 19.72 8.57
C PRO A 623 20.22 18.61 9.20
N LYS A 624 20.03 17.39 8.72
CA LYS A 624 20.81 16.24 9.17
C LYS A 624 22.24 16.28 8.65
N ALA A 625 23.15 15.77 9.45
CA ALA A 625 24.50 15.43 9.05
C ALA A 625 24.52 14.05 8.35
N TRP A 626 25.50 13.83 7.49
CA TRP A 626 25.62 12.62 6.65
C TRP A 626 25.59 11.28 7.43
N HIS A 627 25.97 11.29 8.71
CA HIS A 627 26.00 10.10 9.57
C HIS A 627 24.69 9.85 10.33
N GLU A 628 23.68 10.69 10.15
CA GLU A 628 22.39 10.55 10.84
C GLU A 628 21.39 9.76 10.00
N TYR A 629 20.42 9.14 10.66
CA TYR A 629 19.36 8.44 9.96
C TYR A 629 18.34 9.44 9.43
N GLY A 630 17.96 9.31 8.17
CA GLY A 630 16.90 10.10 7.56
C GLY A 630 15.84 9.22 6.93
N LYS A 631 14.59 9.66 7.02
CA LYS A 631 13.50 9.15 6.18
C LYS A 631 13.53 9.87 4.82
N THR A 632 12.91 9.29 3.80
CA THR A 632 12.74 9.95 2.50
C THR A 632 12.11 11.33 2.69
N GLY A 633 12.73 12.37 2.14
CA GLY A 633 12.32 13.77 2.32
C GLY A 633 13.12 14.54 3.37
N SER A 634 13.93 13.85 4.19
CA SER A 634 14.79 14.52 5.18
C SER A 634 15.83 15.39 4.47
N VAL A 635 16.00 16.61 4.97
CA VAL A 635 17.00 17.58 4.51
C VAL A 635 18.33 17.32 5.20
N TYR A 636 19.39 17.32 4.41
CA TYR A 636 20.78 17.25 4.84
C TYR A 636 21.52 18.48 4.37
N HIS A 637 22.58 18.86 5.09
CA HIS A 637 23.41 20.00 4.71
C HIS A 637 24.90 19.68 4.92
N SER A 638 25.71 20.15 3.98
CA SER A 638 27.16 20.20 4.10
C SER A 638 27.69 21.46 3.42
N PHE A 639 28.62 22.17 4.05
CA PHE A 639 29.22 23.38 3.48
C PHE A 639 29.81 23.19 2.07
N LYS A 640 30.27 21.98 1.75
CA LYS A 640 30.85 21.67 0.43
C LYS A 640 29.80 21.31 -0.63
N TYR A 641 28.59 20.91 -0.23
CA TYR A 641 27.59 20.32 -1.13
C TYR A 641 26.22 21.01 -1.08
N GLY A 642 26.02 21.98 -0.18
CA GLY A 642 24.76 22.68 0.02
C GLY A 642 23.70 21.83 0.74
N TYR A 643 22.44 22.18 0.52
CA TYR A 643 21.26 21.50 1.03
C TYR A 643 20.78 20.44 0.04
N LEU A 644 20.55 19.22 0.54
CA LEU A 644 20.08 18.09 -0.25
C LEU A 644 18.92 17.37 0.45
N ILE A 645 17.95 16.89 -0.31
CA ILE A 645 16.89 16.01 0.16
C ILE A 645 17.29 14.56 -0.11
N LEU A 646 17.22 13.73 0.92
CA LEU A 646 17.36 12.29 0.77
C LEU A 646 16.11 11.71 0.08
N GLN A 647 16.29 11.05 -1.06
CA GLN A 647 15.22 10.42 -1.85
C GLN A 647 14.88 8.99 -1.40
N THR A 648 15.55 8.51 -0.35
CA THR A 648 15.38 7.16 0.21
C THR A 648 15.37 7.23 1.75
N GLU A 649 15.21 6.10 2.41
CA GLU A 649 15.26 6.01 3.88
C GLU A 649 16.50 5.21 4.31
N GLY A 650 17.19 5.72 5.33
CA GLY A 650 18.34 5.06 5.94
C GLY A 650 19.36 6.03 6.50
N ARG A 651 20.48 5.47 6.98
CA ARG A 651 21.66 6.21 7.42
C ARG A 651 22.68 6.27 6.27
N PRO A 652 22.93 7.44 5.64
CA PRO A 652 23.79 7.54 4.47
C PRO A 652 25.22 7.04 4.68
N SER A 653 25.79 7.25 5.88
CA SER A 653 27.13 6.74 6.23
C SER A 653 27.25 5.22 6.13
N ASP A 654 26.25 4.48 6.63
CA ASP A 654 26.29 3.01 6.72
C ASP A 654 26.23 2.38 5.33
N LYS A 655 25.59 3.08 4.39
CA LYS A 655 25.39 2.63 3.02
C LYS A 655 26.33 3.31 2.02
N LYS A 656 27.24 4.16 2.50
CA LYS A 656 28.20 4.94 1.69
C LYS A 656 27.52 5.78 0.60
N TRP A 657 26.39 6.41 0.92
CA TRP A 657 25.66 7.28 -0.01
C TRP A 657 26.26 8.68 -0.04
N TYR A 658 27.36 8.84 -0.77
CA TYR A 658 28.05 10.14 -0.90
C TYR A 658 27.19 11.20 -1.58
N TYR A 659 27.45 12.48 -1.25
CA TYR A 659 26.79 13.60 -1.91
C TYR A 659 27.30 13.78 -3.36
N PRO A 660 26.41 14.05 -4.32
CA PRO A 660 26.79 14.38 -5.68
C PRO A 660 27.56 15.72 -5.76
N PRO A 661 28.52 15.88 -6.69
CA PRO A 661 29.29 17.11 -6.85
C PRO A 661 28.46 18.25 -7.46
N GLU A 662 28.91 19.49 -7.25
CA GLU A 662 28.47 20.69 -8.00
C GLU A 662 26.97 20.97 -8.01
N GLY A 663 26.27 20.68 -6.92
CA GLY A 663 24.83 20.94 -6.82
C GLY A 663 23.98 20.09 -7.78
N GLN A 664 24.49 18.94 -8.19
CA GLN A 664 23.73 17.98 -9.01
C GLN A 664 22.79 17.14 -8.15
N SER A 665 21.74 16.60 -8.80
CA SER A 665 20.85 15.61 -8.19
C SER A 665 21.13 14.23 -8.79
N ASP A 666 20.90 13.17 -8.01
CA ASP A 666 20.96 11.78 -8.43
C ASP A 666 19.78 10.96 -7.87
N TYR A 667 19.83 9.64 -7.99
CA TYR A 667 18.79 8.73 -7.53
C TYR A 667 18.64 8.65 -5.99
N ARG A 668 19.58 9.18 -5.22
CA ARG A 668 19.60 9.20 -3.75
C ARG A 668 19.43 10.60 -3.18
N TRP A 669 19.92 11.61 -3.87
CA TRP A 669 20.00 12.99 -3.40
C TRP A 669 19.36 13.92 -4.42
N LYS A 670 18.38 14.70 -3.97
CA LYS A 670 17.93 15.89 -4.72
C LYS A 670 18.62 17.12 -4.15
N PHE A 671 19.49 17.75 -4.94
CA PHE A 671 20.02 19.06 -4.58
C PHE A 671 18.91 20.11 -4.55
N ILE A 672 18.96 20.99 -3.55
CA ILE A 672 18.00 22.06 -3.36
C ILE A 672 18.64 23.39 -3.72
N SER A 673 19.69 23.73 -3.01
CA SER A 673 20.41 24.99 -3.13
C SER A 673 21.67 24.98 -2.27
N TRP A 674 22.57 25.91 -2.55
CA TRP A 674 23.75 26.15 -1.73
C TRP A 674 23.39 26.79 -0.38
N GLU A 675 22.35 27.62 -0.36
CA GLU A 675 21.84 28.30 0.83
C GLU A 675 20.33 28.09 0.97
N ALA A 676 19.87 27.94 2.21
CA ALA A 676 18.45 27.83 2.55
C ALA A 676 17.76 29.19 2.40
N GLY A 677 16.62 29.24 1.69
CA GLY A 677 15.78 30.44 1.65
C GLY A 677 15.31 30.83 3.04
N SER A 678 15.87 31.91 3.58
CA SER A 678 15.63 32.41 4.94
C SER A 678 15.24 33.88 4.94
N PHE A 679 14.77 34.43 6.07
CA PHE A 679 14.44 35.86 6.10
C PHE A 679 15.67 36.77 5.90
N THR A 680 16.86 36.31 6.28
CA THR A 680 18.11 37.06 6.11
C THR A 680 18.78 36.82 4.77
N ALA A 681 18.46 35.72 4.09
CA ALA A 681 18.92 35.37 2.75
C ALA A 681 17.74 34.76 1.96
N PRO A 682 16.77 35.59 1.53
CA PRO A 682 15.58 35.10 0.86
C PRO A 682 15.87 34.73 -0.60
N LYS A 683 15.12 33.76 -1.13
CA LYS A 683 15.15 33.38 -2.54
C LYS A 683 14.33 34.33 -3.42
N ARG A 684 14.61 34.32 -4.73
CA ARG A 684 13.84 35.03 -5.76
C ARG A 684 12.86 34.08 -6.44
N LEU A 685 11.78 34.60 -7.02
CA LEU A 685 10.74 33.78 -7.67
C LEU A 685 11.25 32.87 -8.80
N THR A 686 12.40 33.22 -9.39
CA THR A 686 13.10 32.43 -10.41
C THR A 686 13.85 31.23 -9.84
N ASP A 687 14.03 31.16 -8.53
CA ASP A 687 14.85 30.15 -7.87
C ASP A 687 13.99 28.93 -7.49
N GLU A 688 14.56 27.73 -7.62
CA GLU A 688 13.92 26.51 -7.13
C GLU A 688 13.86 26.52 -5.61
N GLY A 689 12.68 26.19 -5.07
CA GLY A 689 12.45 26.18 -3.63
C GLY A 689 11.80 24.91 -3.13
N ILE A 690 11.90 24.71 -1.83
CA ILE A 690 11.16 23.68 -1.10
C ILE A 690 10.12 24.33 -0.19
N ALA A 691 9.11 23.55 0.20
CA ALA A 691 8.15 24.01 1.19
C ALA A 691 8.87 24.51 2.46
N ASP A 692 8.36 25.59 3.04
CA ASP A 692 8.90 26.38 4.15
C ASP A 692 10.09 27.30 3.80
N GLU A 693 10.55 27.44 2.56
CA GLU A 693 11.57 28.44 2.19
C GLU A 693 11.01 29.86 2.06
N VAL A 694 11.84 30.85 2.43
CA VAL A 694 11.49 32.28 2.36
C VAL A 694 11.91 32.87 1.02
N TYR A 695 10.98 33.60 0.40
CA TYR A 695 11.15 34.37 -0.83
C TYR A 695 10.93 35.85 -0.54
N TYR A 696 11.58 36.73 -1.31
CA TYR A 696 11.42 38.17 -1.19
C TYR A 696 11.02 38.82 -2.52
N SER A 697 9.92 39.57 -2.48
CA SER A 697 9.42 40.38 -3.59
C SER A 697 10.07 41.76 -3.53
N ASP A 698 10.83 42.12 -4.57
CA ASP A 698 11.35 43.50 -4.69
C ASP A 698 10.23 44.50 -4.98
N GLU A 699 9.16 44.05 -5.63
CA GLU A 699 8.00 44.87 -6.02
C GLU A 699 7.16 45.24 -4.79
N ASP A 700 6.77 44.23 -4.00
CA ASP A 700 5.91 44.41 -2.81
C ASP A 700 6.72 44.72 -1.54
N ARG A 701 8.06 44.63 -1.62
CA ARG A 701 9.01 44.73 -0.50
C ARG A 701 8.60 43.87 0.69
N SER A 702 8.19 42.64 0.39
CA SER A 702 7.59 41.73 1.36
C SER A 702 8.17 40.32 1.22
N PHE A 703 8.17 39.60 2.33
CA PHE A 703 8.61 38.23 2.45
C PHE A 703 7.42 37.28 2.35
N TYR A 704 7.63 36.16 1.67
CA TYR A 704 6.65 35.10 1.49
C TYR A 704 7.29 33.76 1.80
N ILE A 705 6.52 32.82 2.34
CA ILE A 705 6.98 31.46 2.59
C ILE A 705 6.29 30.52 1.62
N LEU A 706 7.09 29.74 0.90
CA LEU A 706 6.60 28.80 -0.09
C LEU A 706 5.95 27.59 0.59
N ARG A 707 4.73 27.21 0.18
CA ARG A 707 3.99 26.07 0.75
C ARG A 707 4.30 24.74 0.07
N LYS A 708 4.83 24.76 -1.16
CA LYS A 708 5.04 23.58 -2.00
C LYS A 708 6.41 23.64 -2.67
N SER A 709 7.10 22.51 -2.76
CA SER A 709 8.39 22.47 -3.45
C SER A 709 8.23 22.62 -4.97
N GLY A 710 9.09 23.42 -5.59
CA GLY A 710 9.14 23.69 -7.02
C GLY A 710 9.75 25.06 -7.32
N ASN A 711 9.98 25.33 -8.61
CA ASN A 711 10.35 26.65 -9.09
C ASN A 711 9.07 27.49 -9.29
N PRO A 712 8.85 28.58 -8.53
CA PRO A 712 7.60 29.33 -8.60
C PRO A 712 7.32 29.97 -9.96
N ALA A 713 8.33 30.58 -10.59
CA ALA A 713 8.20 31.20 -11.91
C ALA A 713 7.78 30.17 -12.98
N ASN A 714 8.44 29.01 -13.02
CA ASN A 714 8.13 27.95 -13.99
C ASN A 714 6.74 27.33 -13.77
N ARG A 715 6.20 27.41 -12.56
CA ARG A 715 4.91 26.83 -12.19
C ARG A 715 3.77 27.84 -12.20
N GLY A 716 4.02 29.09 -12.60
CA GLY A 716 3.02 30.16 -12.60
C GLY A 716 2.50 30.51 -11.20
N TRP A 717 3.32 30.31 -10.16
CA TRP A 717 2.95 30.60 -8.77
C TRP A 717 3.21 32.07 -8.46
N HIS A 718 2.28 32.93 -8.88
CA HIS A 718 2.35 34.37 -8.62
C HIS A 718 2.18 34.69 -7.13
N LEU A 719 2.80 35.78 -6.67
CA LEU A 719 2.65 36.25 -5.30
C LEU A 719 1.32 36.99 -5.13
N PRO A 720 0.59 36.77 -4.01
CA PRO A 720 -0.60 37.55 -3.69
C PRO A 720 -0.28 39.04 -3.47
N VAL A 721 -0.90 39.88 -4.29
CA VAL A 721 -0.67 41.34 -4.32
C VAL A 721 -1.27 42.07 -3.10
N ASP A 722 -2.26 41.44 -2.45
CA ASP A 722 -2.96 41.98 -1.28
C ASP A 722 -2.31 41.60 0.06
N GLY A 723 -1.18 40.90 0.03
CA GLY A 723 -0.51 40.42 1.24
C GLY A 723 -1.31 39.33 1.97
N SER A 724 -2.10 38.54 1.25
CA SER A 724 -2.85 37.41 1.79
C SER A 724 -2.09 36.07 1.65
N ASP A 725 -2.53 35.07 2.42
CA ASP A 725 -2.10 33.69 2.25
C ASP A 725 -2.91 33.02 1.12
N ASP A 726 -2.28 32.18 0.30
CA ASP A 726 -2.97 31.39 -0.73
C ASP A 726 -2.54 29.91 -0.73
N ALA A 727 -2.89 29.17 -1.79
CA ALA A 727 -2.58 27.76 -1.93
C ALA A 727 -1.07 27.44 -2.08
N ASN A 728 -0.24 28.44 -2.40
CA ASN A 728 1.18 28.29 -2.71
C ASN A 728 2.08 29.11 -1.78
N TRP A 729 1.56 30.17 -1.17
CA TRP A 729 2.32 31.14 -0.39
C TRP A 729 1.67 31.41 0.98
N VAL A 730 2.53 31.70 1.96
CA VAL A 730 2.16 32.34 3.22
C VAL A 730 2.77 33.74 3.19
N TYR A 731 1.96 34.77 3.40
CA TYR A 731 2.47 36.13 3.54
C TYR A 731 3.16 36.27 4.89
N ALA A 732 4.46 36.62 4.85
CA ALA A 732 5.32 36.67 6.02
C ALA A 732 5.70 38.09 6.46
N GLY A 733 5.06 39.10 5.86
CA GLY A 733 5.23 40.50 6.22
C GLY A 733 6.40 41.19 5.52
N LYS A 734 6.67 42.42 5.92
CA LYS A 734 7.75 43.27 5.40
C LYS A 734 9.04 43.14 6.18
N ASN A 735 8.98 42.66 7.42
CA ASN A 735 10.16 42.57 8.27
C ASN A 735 10.80 41.17 8.23
N ASN A 736 12.13 41.16 8.27
CA ASN A 736 12.92 39.92 8.21
C ASN A 736 13.13 39.24 9.58
N GLY A 737 12.56 39.80 10.65
CA GLY A 737 12.62 39.19 11.99
C GLY A 737 14.03 39.19 12.57
N THR A 738 14.82 40.21 12.26
CA THR A 738 16.12 40.48 12.91
C THR A 738 15.97 41.57 13.97
N LEU A 739 17.02 41.85 14.74
CA LEU A 739 16.98 43.00 15.66
C LEU A 739 16.84 44.35 14.95
N HIS A 740 17.26 44.45 13.68
CA HIS A 740 17.23 45.69 12.91
C HIS A 740 15.94 45.86 12.11
N SER A 741 15.28 44.76 11.76
CA SER A 741 13.95 44.73 11.17
C SER A 741 13.15 43.66 11.91
N PRO A 742 12.73 43.96 13.16
CA PRO A 742 11.95 43.03 13.97
C PRO A 742 10.58 42.85 13.36
N LYS A 743 10.01 41.66 13.53
CA LYS A 743 8.64 41.39 13.10
C LYS A 743 7.64 42.07 14.03
N GLU A 744 6.55 42.53 13.42
CA GLU A 744 5.34 42.98 14.10
C GLU A 744 4.50 41.76 14.51
N TRP A 745 3.63 41.91 15.51
CA TRP A 745 2.86 40.79 16.09
C TRP A 745 1.97 40.05 15.09
N GLU A 746 1.55 40.75 14.04
CA GLU A 746 0.71 40.26 12.94
C GLU A 746 1.52 39.54 11.85
N GLU A 747 2.85 39.62 11.87
CA GLU A 747 3.69 39.02 10.85
C GLU A 747 4.02 37.56 11.17
N TYR A 748 4.10 36.73 10.12
CA TYR A 748 4.55 35.35 10.27
C TYR A 748 6.04 35.31 10.58
N GLY A 749 6.40 34.62 11.66
CA GLY A 749 7.79 34.38 12.07
C GLY A 749 8.13 32.91 12.02
N LYS A 750 9.40 32.61 11.78
CA LYS A 750 9.94 31.27 12.01
C LYS A 750 10.50 31.19 13.43
N THR A 751 10.80 29.98 13.90
CA THR A 751 11.51 29.81 15.17
C THR A 751 12.82 30.59 15.12
N GLY A 752 13.11 31.38 16.16
CA GLY A 752 14.27 32.27 16.18
C GLY A 752 14.00 33.68 15.65
N SER A 753 12.89 33.93 14.94
CA SER A 753 12.54 35.28 14.48
C SER A 753 12.37 36.24 15.66
N VAL A 754 12.94 37.43 15.52
CA VAL A 754 12.88 38.51 16.50
C VAL A 754 11.67 39.39 16.25
N TYR A 755 10.93 39.67 17.31
CA TYR A 755 9.81 40.59 17.37
C TYR A 755 10.12 41.73 18.32
N TYR A 756 9.51 42.88 18.10
CA TYR A 756 9.62 44.02 19.00
C TYR A 756 8.23 44.60 19.27
N GLN A 757 7.94 44.85 20.55
CA GLN A 757 6.73 45.56 20.94
C GLN A 757 7.06 46.58 22.03
N THR A 758 6.59 47.81 21.85
CA THR A 758 6.70 48.87 22.85
C THR A 758 6.15 48.40 24.20
N GLY A 759 6.96 48.52 25.26
CA GLY A 759 6.63 48.06 26.61
C GLY A 759 7.04 46.61 26.93
N HIS A 760 7.23 45.75 25.91
CA HIS A 760 7.68 44.36 26.08
C HIS A 760 9.13 44.14 25.67
N GLY A 761 9.68 44.96 24.78
CA GLY A 761 11.06 44.86 24.29
C GLY A 761 11.20 43.90 23.10
N PHE A 762 12.42 43.41 22.87
CA PHE A 762 12.74 42.42 21.86
C PHE A 762 12.51 41.00 22.39
N LEU A 763 11.81 40.19 21.62
CA LEU A 763 11.51 38.80 21.94
C LEU A 763 11.82 37.89 20.76
N ILE A 764 12.30 36.68 21.04
CA ILE A 764 12.44 35.61 20.06
C ILE A 764 11.21 34.72 20.12
N LEU A 765 10.67 34.39 18.96
CA LEU A 765 9.61 33.42 18.79
C LEU A 765 10.17 31.99 18.91
N LYS A 766 9.56 31.16 19.75
CA LYS A 766 10.00 29.77 19.99
C LYS A 766 9.40 28.76 18.99
N THR A 767 8.30 29.12 18.35
CA THR A 767 7.54 28.26 17.46
C THR A 767 7.13 29.04 16.22
N ALA A 768 7.45 28.56 15.03
CA ALA A 768 7.04 29.21 13.78
C ALA A 768 5.52 29.40 13.69
N GLY A 769 5.08 30.55 13.18
CA GLY A 769 3.67 30.89 13.03
C GLY A 769 3.44 32.40 13.01
N ARG A 770 2.17 32.78 12.76
CA ARG A 770 1.67 34.15 12.94
C ARG A 770 1.12 34.29 14.37
N PRO A 771 1.74 35.11 15.24
CA PRO A 771 1.31 35.22 16.63
C PRO A 771 -0.13 35.71 16.79
N ALA A 772 -0.58 36.64 15.93
CA ALA A 772 -1.95 37.13 15.91
C ALA A 772 -3.00 36.01 15.72
N ASP A 773 -2.83 35.18 14.69
CA ASP A 773 -3.75 34.08 14.36
C ASP A 773 -3.87 33.05 15.49
N ASN A 774 -2.78 32.84 16.22
CA ASN A 774 -2.70 31.86 17.30
C ASN A 774 -2.91 32.46 18.69
N GLN A 775 -3.23 33.76 18.78
CA GLN A 775 -3.43 34.50 20.02
C GLN A 775 -2.23 34.37 20.99
N TRP A 776 -1.02 34.40 20.46
CA TRP A 776 0.21 34.32 21.26
C TRP A 776 0.58 35.69 21.83
N SER A 777 -0.11 36.11 22.89
CA SER A 777 0.17 37.37 23.56
C SER A 777 1.61 37.44 24.09
N PHE A 778 2.19 38.64 24.02
CA PHE A 778 3.51 38.89 24.60
C PHE A 778 3.49 38.66 26.13
N PRO A 779 4.57 38.11 26.70
CA PRO A 779 4.70 37.87 28.14
C PRO A 779 4.77 39.18 28.92
N ALA A 780 4.58 39.10 30.24
CA ALA A 780 4.82 40.22 31.14
C ALA A 780 6.22 40.82 30.94
N ARG A 781 6.34 42.13 31.19
CA ARG A 781 7.55 42.93 30.93
C ARG A 781 8.82 42.23 31.44
N GLY A 782 9.76 41.96 30.52
CA GLY A 782 11.07 41.36 30.84
C GLY A 782 11.05 39.85 31.15
N LYS A 783 9.94 39.15 30.87
CA LYS A 783 9.79 37.71 31.14
C LYS A 783 9.67 36.91 29.85
N SER A 784 10.03 35.63 29.92
CA SER A 784 9.78 34.65 28.86
C SER A 784 8.52 33.83 29.19
N ASN A 785 7.86 33.24 28.19
CA ASN A 785 6.79 32.26 28.38
C ASN A 785 6.97 31.07 27.42
N ARG A 786 5.92 30.24 27.23
CA ARG A 786 5.98 29.06 26.35
C ARG A 786 6.24 29.39 24.87
N HIS A 787 5.85 30.58 24.41
CA HIS A 787 5.91 30.99 23.00
C HIS A 787 7.02 32.01 22.74
N TRP A 788 7.36 32.81 23.74
CA TRP A 788 8.27 33.93 23.63
C TRP A 788 9.47 33.78 24.55
N LYS A 789 10.66 34.09 24.04
CA LYS A 789 11.89 34.27 24.82
C LYS A 789 12.22 35.76 24.85
N PHE A 790 12.14 36.39 26.02
CA PHE A 790 12.56 37.78 26.16
C PHE A 790 14.08 37.91 26.00
N ILE A 791 14.51 38.86 25.20
CA ILE A 791 15.92 39.16 24.96
C ILE A 791 16.35 40.37 25.79
N SER A 792 15.77 41.53 25.50
CA SER A 792 16.13 42.81 26.12
C SER A 792 15.16 43.92 25.74
N PHE A 793 15.22 45.06 26.42
CA PHE A 793 14.42 46.24 26.05
C PHE A 793 15.07 47.11 24.96
N LYS A 794 16.35 46.88 24.64
CA LYS A 794 17.13 47.66 23.67
C LYS A 794 18.04 46.71 22.89
N ALA A 795 17.96 46.74 21.57
CA ALA A 795 18.89 45.99 20.72
C ALA A 795 20.31 46.56 20.87
N GLY A 796 21.29 45.68 21.07
CA GLY A 796 22.71 46.09 21.05
C GLY A 796 23.08 46.62 19.67
N ALA A 797 23.22 47.94 19.54
CA ALA A 797 23.56 48.65 18.32
C ALA A 797 24.83 49.49 18.51
N TYR A 798 25.47 49.94 17.43
CA TYR A 798 26.65 50.79 17.56
C TYR A 798 26.38 52.12 18.29
N THR A 799 25.18 52.67 18.14
CA THR A 799 24.75 53.91 18.82
C THR A 799 24.25 53.69 20.25
N ALA A 800 23.98 52.45 20.62
CA ALA A 800 23.52 52.04 21.95
C ALA A 800 24.06 50.63 22.25
N PRO A 801 25.38 50.49 22.45
CA PRO A 801 26.00 49.18 22.63
C PRO A 801 25.69 48.61 24.01
N LYS A 802 25.62 47.28 24.08
CA LYS A 802 25.46 46.55 25.34
C LYS A 802 26.76 46.46 26.13
N GLN A 803 26.64 46.30 27.44
CA GLN A 803 27.72 46.01 28.36
C GLN A 803 27.85 44.49 28.59
N PRO A 804 29.04 43.96 28.94
CA PRO A 804 29.27 42.51 29.10
C PRO A 804 28.40 41.81 30.17
N ASN A 805 27.78 42.56 31.06
CA ASN A 805 26.83 42.07 32.07
C ASN A 805 25.39 41.99 31.56
N GLU A 806 25.12 42.45 30.35
CA GLU A 806 23.82 42.35 29.72
C GLU A 806 23.72 41.06 28.89
N ALA A 807 22.53 40.46 28.88
CA ALA A 807 22.25 39.32 28.03
C ALA A 807 22.11 39.78 26.57
N GLY A 808 22.62 38.97 25.64
CA GLY A 808 22.40 39.23 24.24
C GLY A 808 22.43 38.00 23.35
N VAL A 809 22.02 38.24 22.10
CA VAL A 809 21.90 37.23 21.05
C VAL A 809 22.95 37.47 19.98
N VAL A 810 23.14 36.46 19.11
CA VAL A 810 24.07 36.56 17.98
C VAL A 810 23.78 37.81 17.17
N GLY A 811 24.83 38.57 16.86
CA GLY A 811 24.77 39.81 16.09
C GLY A 811 24.69 41.08 16.95
N GLU A 812 24.42 41.04 18.25
CA GLU A 812 24.34 42.28 19.05
C GLU A 812 25.69 42.97 19.27
N VAL A 813 25.69 44.30 19.26
CA VAL A 813 26.89 45.12 19.46
C VAL A 813 27.10 45.38 20.95
N TYR A 814 28.32 45.11 21.40
CA TYR A 814 28.83 45.39 22.73
C TYR A 814 29.99 46.36 22.65
N TYR A 815 30.19 47.13 23.72
CA TYR A 815 31.30 48.06 23.84
C TYR A 815 32.29 47.60 24.90
N CYS A 816 33.55 47.44 24.50
CA CYS A 816 34.66 47.18 25.41
C CYS A 816 35.25 48.52 25.86
N SER A 817 34.97 48.92 27.09
CA SER A 817 35.46 50.17 27.66
C SER A 817 36.99 50.19 27.81
N ASP A 818 37.62 49.04 28.07
CA ASP A 818 39.06 48.93 28.31
C ASP A 818 39.88 49.25 27.04
N ASN A 819 39.44 48.72 25.90
CA ASN A 819 40.12 48.93 24.61
C ASN A 819 39.44 50.00 23.74
N ARG A 820 38.29 50.55 24.17
CA ARG A 820 37.45 51.50 23.43
C ARG A 820 37.01 50.99 22.04
N LEU A 821 36.68 49.70 21.95
CA LEU A 821 36.30 49.02 20.71
C LEU A 821 34.89 48.46 20.79
N PHE A 822 34.23 48.38 19.64
CA PHE A 822 32.95 47.68 19.49
C PHE A 822 33.18 46.24 19.04
N TYR A 823 32.39 45.33 19.59
CA TYR A 823 32.38 43.92 19.23
C TYR A 823 30.97 43.43 18.97
N ILE A 824 30.83 42.48 18.06
CA ILE A 824 29.57 41.82 17.73
C ILE A 824 29.59 40.44 18.36
N LEU A 825 28.56 40.14 19.12
CA LEU A 825 28.43 38.87 19.82
C LEU A 825 28.15 37.73 18.83
N ARG A 826 28.93 36.64 18.88
CA ARG A 826 28.79 35.48 17.99
C ARG A 826 27.91 34.36 18.58
N LYS A 827 27.51 34.46 19.86
CA LYS A 827 26.76 33.43 20.60
C LYS A 827 25.73 34.03 21.54
N GLU A 828 24.57 33.40 21.67
CA GLU A 828 23.57 33.84 22.63
C GLU A 828 23.99 33.55 24.07
N GLY A 829 23.95 34.56 24.95
CA GLY A 829 24.21 34.43 26.37
C GLY A 829 24.50 35.76 27.06
N THR A 830 24.87 35.70 28.33
CA THR A 830 25.41 36.86 29.07
C THR A 830 26.93 36.72 29.13
N PRO A 831 27.72 37.58 28.46
CA PRO A 831 29.16 37.38 28.31
C PRO A 831 29.92 37.23 29.63
N SER A 832 29.64 38.09 30.61
CA SER A 832 30.29 38.05 31.93
C SER A 832 29.99 36.78 32.72
N LEU A 833 28.75 36.27 32.67
CA LEU A 833 28.37 35.01 33.36
C LEU A 833 29.00 33.77 32.72
N ASN A 834 29.28 33.82 31.41
CA ASN A 834 29.87 32.71 30.67
C ASN A 834 31.39 32.86 30.48
N GLY A 835 32.02 33.87 31.10
CA GLY A 835 33.47 34.09 31.01
C GLY A 835 33.97 34.53 29.63
N TRP A 836 33.11 35.10 28.78
CA TRP A 836 33.45 35.50 27.43
C TRP A 836 34.17 36.86 27.41
N ARG A 837 35.46 36.84 27.68
CA ARG A 837 36.31 38.04 27.64
C ARG A 837 36.42 38.60 26.22
N PHE A 838 36.47 39.93 26.11
CA PHE A 838 36.79 40.58 24.85
C PHE A 838 38.23 40.22 24.42
N PRO A 839 38.49 40.19 23.09
CA PRO A 839 39.85 40.05 22.57
C PRO A 839 40.75 41.25 22.93
N ASP A 840 42.06 41.00 22.96
CA ASP A 840 43.07 42.05 23.11
C ASP A 840 43.29 42.75 21.77
N GLY A 841 42.56 43.85 21.56
CA GLY A 841 42.69 44.71 20.38
C GLY A 841 41.79 44.31 19.19
N LYS A 842 42.20 44.74 17.99
CA LYS A 842 41.40 44.69 16.75
C LYS A 842 41.36 43.30 16.12
N MET A 843 40.84 42.30 16.82
CA MET A 843 40.77 40.92 16.35
C MET A 843 39.47 40.23 16.77
N ASP A 844 39.14 39.17 16.04
CA ASP A 844 38.02 38.29 16.35
C ASP A 844 38.42 37.20 17.35
N ASN A 845 37.45 36.61 18.04
CA ASN A 845 37.63 35.34 18.73
C ASN A 845 36.36 34.47 18.60
N TRP A 846 36.32 33.37 19.35
CA TRP A 846 35.20 32.40 19.31
C TRP A 846 33.84 32.99 19.70
N ASN A 847 33.83 34.07 20.49
CA ASN A 847 32.62 34.68 21.03
C ASN A 847 32.36 36.08 20.45
N TRP A 848 33.37 36.72 19.87
CA TRP A 848 33.33 38.11 19.45
C TRP A 848 33.85 38.29 18.02
N LEU A 849 33.11 39.05 17.21
CA LEU A 849 33.55 39.60 15.94
C LEU A 849 33.94 41.07 16.16
N TYR A 850 35.09 41.51 15.65
CA TYR A 850 35.53 42.89 15.75
C TYR A 850 34.59 43.82 14.96
N GLY A 851 33.96 44.77 15.65
CA GLY A 851 32.96 45.69 15.11
C GLY A 851 33.50 47.05 14.68
N GLY A 852 34.76 47.37 15.00
CA GLY A 852 35.37 48.66 14.72
C GLY A 852 35.50 49.56 15.95
N ILE A 853 35.99 50.78 15.70
CA ILE A 853 36.18 51.86 16.67
C ILE A 853 35.01 52.84 16.59
N ASN A 854 34.43 53.03 15.41
CA ASN A 854 33.44 54.07 15.17
C ASN A 854 32.00 53.54 15.17
N MET A 855 31.08 54.42 15.59
CA MET A 855 29.66 54.08 15.73
C MET A 855 28.92 54.00 14.39
N GLY A 856 29.49 54.55 13.31
CA GLY A 856 28.82 54.62 12.02
C GLY A 856 27.68 55.63 12.01
N THR A 857 27.86 56.78 12.66
CA THR A 857 26.95 57.93 12.55
C THR A 857 27.58 59.02 11.69
N LYS A 858 26.81 60.02 11.25
CA LYS A 858 27.39 61.16 10.50
C LYS A 858 28.46 61.92 11.30
N ALA A 859 28.33 61.95 12.63
CA ALA A 859 29.32 62.58 13.52
C ALA A 859 30.54 61.69 13.78
N ASN A 860 30.36 60.37 13.76
CA ASN A 860 31.45 59.40 13.93
C ASN A 860 31.31 58.27 12.90
N PRO A 861 31.68 58.54 11.63
CA PRO A 861 31.47 57.60 10.54
C PRO A 861 32.45 56.44 10.63
N LYS A 862 32.02 55.27 10.16
CA LYS A 862 32.90 54.11 10.00
C LYS A 862 33.92 54.35 8.88
N ILE A 863 35.09 53.75 9.04
CA ILE A 863 36.09 53.63 7.97
C ILE A 863 35.89 52.33 7.21
N TRP A 864 36.36 52.25 5.97
CA TRP A 864 36.05 51.17 5.02
C TRP A 864 36.43 49.76 5.52
N GLU A 865 37.40 49.67 6.42
CA GLU A 865 37.90 48.44 7.01
C GLU A 865 37.08 47.95 8.21
N GLU A 866 36.11 48.73 8.68
CA GLU A 866 35.29 48.37 9.83
C GLU A 866 34.07 47.55 9.45
N TYR A 867 33.60 46.72 10.37
CA TYR A 867 32.35 46.00 10.19
C TYR A 867 31.17 46.96 10.38
N GLY A 868 30.26 47.00 9.41
CA GLY A 868 29.05 47.81 9.45
C GLY A 868 27.81 46.96 9.52
N LYS A 869 26.83 47.46 10.28
CA LYS A 869 25.44 47.00 10.21
C LYS A 869 24.68 47.85 9.18
N VAL A 870 23.59 47.33 8.63
CA VAL A 870 22.71 48.11 7.74
C VAL A 870 22.35 49.44 8.41
N GLY A 871 22.44 50.53 7.65
CA GLY A 871 22.24 51.90 8.16
C GLY A 871 23.49 52.58 8.71
N SER A 872 24.62 51.87 8.84
CA SER A 872 25.89 52.49 9.29
C SER A 872 26.39 53.50 8.25
N VAL A 873 26.77 54.68 8.72
CA VAL A 873 27.37 55.74 7.90
C VAL A 873 28.88 55.53 7.79
N TYR A 874 29.38 55.53 6.57
CA TYR A 874 30.80 55.51 6.24
C TYR A 874 31.22 56.83 5.59
N TYR A 875 32.48 57.22 5.77
CA TYR A 875 33.04 58.42 5.15
C TYR A 875 34.39 58.14 4.54
N LYS A 876 34.61 58.65 3.33
CA LYS A 876 35.92 58.68 2.68
C LYS A 876 36.14 60.03 2.01
N ALA A 877 37.30 60.63 2.24
CA ALA A 877 37.69 61.88 1.60
C ALA A 877 37.62 61.74 0.06
N GLY A 878 36.98 62.69 -0.62
CA GLY A 878 36.72 62.65 -2.07
C GLY A 878 35.47 61.89 -2.51
N TYR A 879 34.84 61.10 -1.62
CA TYR A 879 33.62 60.34 -1.91
C TYR A 879 32.43 60.80 -1.05
N GLY A 880 32.68 61.33 0.15
CA GLY A 880 31.63 61.82 1.04
C GLY A 880 31.01 60.72 1.90
N HIS A 881 29.83 61.00 2.46
CA HIS A 881 29.12 60.10 3.37
C HIS A 881 28.22 59.13 2.60
N HIS A 882 28.25 57.86 3.00
CA HIS A 882 27.44 56.80 2.43
C HIS A 882 26.82 55.93 3.52
N ILE A 883 25.57 55.52 3.34
CA ILE A 883 24.86 54.61 4.22
C ILE A 883 24.98 53.20 3.66
N LEU A 884 25.52 52.29 4.47
CA LEU A 884 25.65 50.89 4.14
C LEU A 884 24.27 50.21 4.10
N GLN A 885 23.95 49.53 3.00
CA GLN A 885 22.69 48.82 2.78
C GLN A 885 22.80 47.31 3.07
N THR A 886 24.01 46.78 3.24
CA THR A 886 24.27 45.36 3.48
C THR A 886 25.18 45.19 4.69
N GLU A 887 24.80 44.38 5.68
CA GLU A 887 25.64 44.13 6.86
C GLU A 887 26.90 43.34 6.49
N GLY A 888 28.06 43.77 6.99
CA GLY A 888 29.35 43.13 6.71
C GLY A 888 30.54 44.07 6.83
N ASN A 889 31.73 43.52 6.57
CA ASN A 889 32.95 44.31 6.44
C ASN A 889 33.17 44.68 4.96
N PRO A 890 33.10 45.97 4.57
CA PRO A 890 33.24 46.38 3.18
C PRO A 890 34.59 46.04 2.58
N SER A 891 35.68 46.16 3.33
CA SER A 891 37.03 45.85 2.84
C SER A 891 37.22 44.38 2.51
N THR A 892 36.74 43.48 3.39
CA THR A 892 36.82 42.03 3.19
C THR A 892 36.01 41.59 1.97
N ASN A 893 34.84 42.19 1.77
CA ASN A 893 33.95 41.86 0.67
C ASN A 893 34.19 42.71 -0.59
N LYS A 894 35.21 43.59 -0.57
CA LYS A 894 35.56 44.51 -1.67
C LYS A 894 34.40 45.41 -2.13
N TRP A 895 33.56 45.85 -1.18
CA TRP A 895 32.46 46.77 -1.45
C TRP A 895 32.97 48.21 -1.50
N PHE A 896 33.40 48.66 -2.68
CA PHE A 896 33.92 50.01 -2.86
C PHE A 896 32.81 51.08 -2.80
N LEU A 897 33.14 52.22 -2.18
CA LEU A 897 32.27 53.39 -2.14
C LEU A 897 32.13 53.97 -3.56
N PRO A 898 30.89 54.20 -4.03
CA PRO A 898 30.65 54.82 -5.33
C PRO A 898 31.01 56.32 -5.29
N PRO A 899 31.27 56.97 -6.44
CA PRO A 899 31.53 58.41 -6.53
C PRO A 899 30.49 59.26 -5.80
N GLN A 900 30.90 60.46 -5.37
CA GLN A 900 30.07 61.33 -4.54
C GLN A 900 28.69 61.59 -5.16
N GLY A 901 27.63 61.22 -4.43
CA GLY A 901 26.24 61.38 -4.86
C GLY A 901 25.62 60.17 -5.54
N GLU A 902 26.40 59.12 -5.81
CA GLU A 902 25.92 57.89 -6.45
C GLU A 902 25.57 56.80 -5.43
N SER A 903 24.64 55.92 -5.78
CA SER A 903 24.25 54.76 -4.97
C SER A 903 24.44 53.47 -5.76
N ASN A 904 24.68 52.36 -5.08
CA ASN A 904 24.76 51.03 -5.67
C ASN A 904 24.09 49.99 -4.77
N ALA A 905 24.25 48.70 -5.08
CA ALA A 905 23.62 47.60 -4.32
C ALA A 905 24.00 47.57 -2.83
N HIS A 906 25.14 48.15 -2.43
CA HIS A 906 25.64 48.13 -1.06
C HIS A 906 25.66 49.51 -0.38
N TRP A 907 25.59 50.60 -1.15
CA TRP A 907 25.78 51.96 -0.66
C TRP A 907 24.68 52.89 -1.13
N GLN A 908 24.12 53.65 -0.20
CA GLN A 908 23.23 54.76 -0.50
C GLN A 908 23.95 56.08 -0.21
N ALA A 909 24.10 56.95 -1.21
CA ALA A 909 24.66 58.28 -0.99
C ALA A 909 23.75 59.12 -0.09
N THR A 910 24.35 59.83 0.86
CA THR A 910 23.64 60.87 1.62
C THR A 910 23.82 62.22 0.93
N LYS A 911 22.73 62.96 0.79
CA LYS A 911 22.77 64.36 0.35
C LYS A 911 23.44 65.26 1.39
#